data_AF-A0A937VBW7-F1
#
_entry.id   AF-A0A937VBW7-F1
#
_cell.length_a   1.000
_cell.length_b   1.000
_cell.length_c   1.000
_cell.angle_alpha   90.00
_cell.angle_beta   90.00
_cell.angle_gamma   90.00
#
_symmetry.space_group_name_H-M   'P 1'
#
loop_
_entity.id
_entity.type
_entity.pdbx_description
1 polymer ?
#
loop_
_entity_poly.entity_id
_entity_poly.type
_entity_poly.pdbx_seq_one_letter_code
_entity_poly.pdbx_strand_id
1 'polypeptide(L)'
;MTEESKVQGATPHIFNDEPVRGGEKAYFQFEAYANTLARLIAARSTRTPLTVGIFGEWGTGKTTLMQAIQARLQETEKLGDKKAQISFLSPAEHKDYRRCRTVWFNAWKYSGRPEESMVALIEAILQQMRDDGFVNKVFATLAEAKRPHLQLPEATIHALSQIFSLGQVEIDLSKYETESRFRQYLPFLNEFQTLFDQLLLWYLRREVKKGEVDLSNLPKGVPLDQEGVLVVFIDDLDRCLPSKTVQVLEAIKLMIGRPGTVFVLGASERVVQEAIRTHYQQVEKIEREETDCQQYLEKLIQVRFPLPPLRKEDVKDFVDALLKDRPEEEVATLRQNLPLIAVGVAANPRRLKTFVNFVELQWAFLVNSGQAVGLSKDVLTRWLVLDAAEPKFTEFVRRELSETAYVDGQAIDGRLRFVQNALRWIRGEQVDTAADYERHWPKERCRRLWELLSQKEFAFELQPGILDRLIHLSAPPVQAIPEEKAPPAAPEAARPARERPEKVTAGLERVEWLPALVRVPAGSFLMGSDKKQDPDAFDAELPQHLEKSITRPYLIGKYPVTNAEFARFVQATGYQTAGEKPGGKGWALFEGKWQPVEGANWQHPEGPQSSIEGLLDHPVVQVTWRDALAYCAWLTEQINKLVNQQEGELPPELQELLAQSPTHSLMVRLPTEAEWEKAARGEDGRLWPWGNQFDPQKCNSAEGGIGHTTPVGQYSPGGDSPYGCADMAGNVWEWCQSKWVENYQHYDRGIPERESLEGSDLRVVRGGAFDYSQWYVRCACRDWDYPDGLRRGYGFRLVVSPL
;
A
#
# COMPACT_ATOMS: atom_id res chain seq x y z
N MET A 1 -22.77 -22.86 44.95
CA MET A 1 -23.31 -21.50 44.84
C MET A 1 -22.64 -20.63 45.88
N THR A 2 -21.74 -19.74 45.47
CA THR A 2 -21.44 -18.43 46.10
C THR A 2 -20.61 -17.63 45.10
N GLU A 3 -21.18 -16.50 44.68
CA GLU A 3 -20.61 -15.34 43.99
C GLU A 3 -19.75 -15.58 42.73
N GLU A 4 -20.44 -15.54 41.59
CA GLU A 4 -19.87 -15.14 40.30
C GLU A 4 -19.20 -13.76 40.45
N SER A 5 -17.86 -13.74 40.57
CA SER A 5 -17.10 -12.54 40.28
C SER A 5 -17.25 -12.24 38.79
N LYS A 6 -18.10 -11.27 38.46
CA LYS A 6 -18.10 -10.67 37.12
C LYS A 6 -16.69 -10.18 36.85
N VAL A 7 -15.92 -10.90 36.03
CA VAL A 7 -14.65 -10.40 35.49
C VAL A 7 -15.01 -9.18 34.67
N GLN A 8 -14.74 -8.00 35.22
CA GLN A 8 -14.98 -6.73 34.55
C GLN A 8 -13.93 -6.62 33.44
N GLY A 9 -14.35 -6.79 32.18
CA GLY A 9 -13.43 -6.78 31.05
C GLY A 9 -12.66 -5.46 30.94
N ALA A 10 -11.36 -5.54 30.71
CA ALA A 10 -10.48 -4.40 30.46
C ALA A 10 -10.49 -4.04 28.97
N THR A 11 -10.80 -2.78 28.64
CA THR A 11 -10.66 -2.25 27.29
C THR A 11 -9.37 -1.45 27.21
N PRO A 12 -8.41 -1.82 26.35
CA PRO A 12 -7.16 -1.07 26.22
C PRO A 12 -7.43 0.25 25.50
N HIS A 13 -6.80 1.32 25.99
CA HIS A 13 -6.88 2.63 25.36
C HIS A 13 -5.63 2.90 24.53
N ILE A 14 -5.78 2.93 23.21
CA ILE A 14 -4.67 2.96 22.25
C ILE A 14 -4.47 4.37 21.67
N PHE A 15 -3.23 4.84 21.61
CA PHE A 15 -2.81 6.05 20.90
C PHE A 15 -2.72 5.83 19.40
N ASN A 16 -3.14 6.80 18.61
CA ASN A 16 -2.93 6.79 17.16
C ASN A 16 -1.47 7.17 16.80
N ASP A 17 -1.05 6.81 15.59
CA ASP A 17 0.27 7.15 15.05
C ASP A 17 0.30 8.56 14.40
N GLU A 18 -0.70 9.40 14.67
CA GLU A 18 -0.72 10.73 14.08
C GLU A 18 0.38 11.63 14.67
N PRO A 19 0.92 12.57 13.87
CA PRO A 19 1.73 13.66 14.37
C PRO A 19 1.00 14.40 15.49
N VAL A 20 1.76 14.79 16.50
CA VAL A 20 1.28 15.46 17.71
C VAL A 20 0.64 16.81 17.33
N ARG A 21 -0.63 17.04 17.67
CA ARG A 21 -1.41 18.23 17.23
C ARG A 21 -1.66 19.20 18.39
N GLY A 22 -1.78 20.50 18.09
CA GLY A 22 -2.18 21.51 19.08
C GLY A 22 -1.14 21.79 20.18
N GLY A 23 -1.61 22.03 21.42
CA GLY A 23 -0.77 22.37 22.58
C GLY A 23 0.23 21.28 23.00
N GLU A 24 0.12 20.09 22.40
CA GLU A 24 1.05 18.97 22.54
C GLU A 24 2.40 19.21 21.80
N LYS A 25 2.50 20.25 20.95
CA LYS A 25 3.74 20.64 20.23
C LYS A 25 4.83 21.24 21.13
N ALA A 26 4.49 21.70 22.33
CA ALA A 26 5.39 22.41 23.23
C ALA A 26 6.58 21.56 23.75
N TYR A 27 6.49 20.23 23.68
CA TYR A 27 7.34 19.33 24.47
C TYR A 27 8.59 18.81 23.75
N PHE A 28 8.69 18.99 22.44
CA PHE A 28 9.91 18.66 21.69
C PHE A 28 10.95 19.79 21.68
N GLN A 29 10.66 20.92 22.35
CA GLN A 29 11.35 22.20 22.14
C GLN A 29 11.37 22.65 20.66
N PHE A 30 10.55 22.03 19.81
CA PHE A 30 10.40 22.38 18.41
C PHE A 30 9.84 23.79 18.22
N GLU A 31 9.21 24.36 19.24
CA GLU A 31 8.74 25.74 19.23
C GLU A 31 9.86 26.74 18.89
N ALA A 32 11.06 26.56 19.46
CA ALA A 32 12.20 27.42 19.17
C ALA A 32 12.70 27.25 17.73
N TYR A 33 12.79 26.00 17.25
CA TYR A 33 13.19 25.70 15.87
C TYR A 33 12.15 26.19 14.86
N ALA A 34 10.87 25.93 15.12
CA ALA A 34 9.76 26.35 14.28
C ALA A 34 9.65 27.88 14.23
N ASN A 35 9.82 28.57 15.37
CA ASN A 35 9.90 30.03 15.40
C ASN A 35 11.07 30.53 14.55
N THR A 36 12.26 29.96 14.74
CA THR A 36 13.47 30.38 13.99
C THR A 36 13.32 30.17 12.49
N LEU A 37 12.83 28.99 12.07
CA LEU A 37 12.61 28.65 10.67
C LEU A 37 11.48 29.48 10.05
N ALA A 38 10.39 29.72 10.78
CA ALA A 38 9.32 30.61 10.32
C ALA A 38 9.81 32.05 10.16
N ARG A 39 10.63 32.55 11.10
CA ARG A 39 11.28 33.87 10.98
C ARG A 39 12.19 33.93 9.77
N LEU A 40 13.03 32.92 9.57
CA LEU A 40 13.90 32.82 8.40
C LEU A 40 13.10 32.89 7.10
N ILE A 41 12.04 32.10 6.96
CA ILE A 41 11.23 32.02 5.73
C ILE A 41 10.47 33.34 5.48
N ALA A 42 9.86 33.91 6.52
CA ALA A 42 9.00 35.08 6.42
C ALA A 42 9.75 36.42 6.43
N ALA A 43 11.04 36.46 6.74
CA ALA A 43 11.79 37.72 6.75
C ALA A 43 11.92 38.30 5.33
N ARG A 44 11.73 39.62 5.19
CA ARG A 44 11.95 40.33 3.91
C ARG A 44 13.41 40.33 3.47
N SER A 45 14.34 40.15 4.40
CA SER A 45 15.77 40.00 4.12
C SER A 45 16.13 38.66 3.49
N THR A 46 15.28 37.64 3.64
CA THR A 46 15.51 36.32 3.07
C THR A 46 15.15 36.30 1.59
N ARG A 47 16.16 36.13 0.75
CA ARG A 47 15.98 35.98 -0.69
C ARG A 47 15.34 34.64 -1.01
N THR A 48 14.56 34.61 -2.08
CA THR A 48 13.96 33.39 -2.64
C THR A 48 14.45 33.22 -4.07
N PRO A 49 14.44 31.99 -4.62
CA PRO A 49 13.95 30.75 -4.01
C PRO A 49 14.84 30.20 -2.90
N LEU A 50 14.21 29.54 -1.92
CA LEU A 50 14.89 28.92 -0.77
C LEU A 50 14.36 27.50 -0.55
N THR A 51 15.25 26.55 -0.33
CA THR A 51 14.92 25.17 0.03
C THR A 51 15.49 24.84 1.39
N VAL A 52 14.61 24.38 2.29
CA VAL A 52 14.92 23.96 3.65
C VAL A 52 14.67 22.46 3.76
N GLY A 53 15.69 21.68 4.06
CA GLY A 53 15.58 20.24 4.32
C GLY A 53 15.56 19.96 5.82
N ILE A 54 14.51 19.31 6.31
CA ILE A 54 14.36 18.81 7.67
C ILE A 54 14.65 17.31 7.66
N PHE A 55 15.81 16.93 8.18
CA PHE A 55 16.33 15.56 8.09
C PHE A 55 16.22 14.78 9.38
N GLY A 56 15.76 13.54 9.32
CA GLY A 56 15.69 12.68 10.50
C GLY A 56 15.16 11.29 10.19
N GLU A 57 15.44 10.34 11.08
CA GLU A 57 14.95 8.96 10.94
C GLU A 57 13.42 8.88 11.01
N TRP A 58 12.86 7.72 10.67
CA TRP A 58 11.42 7.50 10.74
C TRP A 58 10.89 7.65 12.18
N GLY A 59 9.77 8.36 12.34
CA GLY A 59 9.14 8.58 13.64
C GLY A 59 9.83 9.60 14.56
N THR A 60 10.84 10.35 14.08
CA THR A 60 11.58 11.35 14.86
C THR A 60 10.84 12.68 15.05
N GLY A 61 9.78 12.96 14.28
CA GLY A 61 8.96 14.17 14.41
C GLY A 61 9.11 15.21 13.28
N LYS A 62 9.67 14.85 12.12
CA LYS A 62 9.82 15.74 10.95
C LYS A 62 8.50 16.43 10.56
N THR A 63 7.45 15.64 10.31
CA THR A 63 6.10 16.12 10.00
C THR A 63 5.56 17.05 11.09
N THR A 64 5.79 16.72 12.37
CA THR A 64 5.37 17.56 13.51
C THR A 64 6.03 18.94 13.47
N LEU A 65 7.35 19.00 13.23
CA LEU A 65 8.07 20.27 13.08
C LEU A 65 7.59 21.06 11.85
N MET A 66 7.40 20.39 10.71
CA MET A 66 6.88 21.02 9.49
C MET A 66 5.50 21.64 9.71
N GLN A 67 4.58 20.91 10.34
CA GLN A 67 3.26 21.44 10.71
C GLN A 67 3.34 22.59 11.73
N ALA A 68 4.33 22.58 12.62
CA ALA A 68 4.57 23.68 13.55
C ALA A 68 5.06 24.94 12.82
N ILE A 69 5.94 24.80 11.83
CA ILE A 69 6.39 25.89 10.95
C ILE A 69 5.21 26.41 10.11
N GLN A 70 4.44 25.51 9.49
CA GLN A 70 3.29 25.88 8.66
C GLN A 70 2.28 26.73 9.44
N ALA A 71 1.91 26.30 10.65
CA ALA A 71 0.97 27.02 11.50
C ALA A 71 1.43 28.47 11.77
N ARG A 72 2.71 28.68 12.08
CA ARG A 72 3.30 30.01 12.27
C ARG A 72 3.23 30.83 10.99
N LEU A 73 3.64 30.25 9.86
CA LEU A 73 3.63 30.95 8.58
C LEU A 73 2.21 31.38 8.18
N GLN A 74 1.18 30.59 8.49
CA GLN A 74 -0.22 30.98 8.26
C GLN A 74 -0.66 32.18 9.11
N GLU A 75 -0.10 32.39 10.31
CA GLU A 75 -0.38 33.58 11.11
C GLU A 75 0.09 34.88 10.44
N THR A 76 1.09 34.79 9.55
CA THR A 76 1.60 35.96 8.80
C THR A 76 0.55 36.57 7.87
N GLU A 77 -0.54 35.86 7.56
CA GLU A 77 -1.66 36.44 6.82
C GLU A 77 -2.25 37.69 7.49
N LYS A 78 -2.11 37.77 8.81
CA LYS A 78 -2.58 38.90 9.62
C LYS A 78 -1.63 40.10 9.58
N LEU A 79 -0.46 40.00 8.94
CA LEU A 79 0.47 41.13 8.78
C LEU A 79 -0.23 42.28 8.05
N GLY A 80 -0.12 43.48 8.64
CA GLY A 80 -0.82 44.70 8.19
C GLY A 80 -2.01 45.08 9.06
N ASP A 81 -2.55 44.17 9.88
CA ASP A 81 -3.52 44.49 10.92
C ASP A 81 -2.79 44.90 12.21
N LYS A 82 -3.03 46.14 12.66
CA LYS A 82 -2.41 46.70 13.88
C LYS A 82 -2.84 46.00 15.17
N LYS A 83 -3.93 45.22 15.15
CA LYS A 83 -4.46 44.49 16.31
C LYS A 83 -4.12 42.99 16.30
N ALA A 84 -3.53 42.48 15.22
CA ALA A 84 -3.22 41.06 15.09
C ALA A 84 -2.03 40.64 15.97
N GLN A 85 -2.18 39.52 16.66
CA GLN A 85 -1.09 38.82 17.33
C GLN A 85 -0.53 37.72 16.42
N ILE A 86 0.79 37.70 16.28
CA ILE A 86 1.56 36.67 15.57
C ILE A 86 2.51 36.05 16.59
N SER A 87 2.39 34.74 16.81
CA SER A 87 2.98 34.00 17.92
C SER A 87 4.51 34.08 18.03
N PHE A 88 5.20 34.36 16.92
CA PHE A 88 6.65 34.33 16.81
C PHE A 88 7.29 35.69 16.48
N LEU A 89 6.49 36.77 16.42
CA LEU A 89 6.92 38.14 16.12
C LEU A 89 6.33 39.13 17.13
N SER A 90 7.12 40.14 17.49
CA SER A 90 6.57 41.31 18.19
C SER A 90 5.90 42.29 17.21
N PRO A 91 4.91 43.10 17.65
CA PRO A 91 4.24 44.07 16.78
C PRO A 91 5.19 45.07 16.09
N ALA A 92 6.32 45.41 16.71
CA ALA A 92 7.31 46.32 16.15
C ALA A 92 8.09 45.71 14.97
N GLU A 93 8.23 44.39 14.96
CA GLU A 93 8.95 43.63 13.92
C GLU A 93 8.09 43.39 12.67
N HIS A 94 6.76 43.53 12.74
CA HIS A 94 5.84 43.17 11.63
C HIS A 94 6.24 43.77 10.26
N LYS A 95 6.85 44.96 10.23
CA LYS A 95 7.29 45.64 9.00
C LYS A 95 8.44 44.91 8.28
N ASP A 96 9.24 44.14 9.01
CA ASP A 96 10.44 43.47 8.51
C ASP A 96 10.13 42.08 7.92
N TYR A 97 8.86 41.64 8.00
CA TYR A 97 8.39 40.34 7.54
C TYR A 97 7.34 40.49 6.43
N ARG A 98 7.14 39.41 5.67
CA ARG A 98 6.18 39.32 4.55
C ARG A 98 5.16 38.22 4.81
N ARG A 99 4.02 38.33 4.13
CA ARG A 99 2.95 37.32 4.18
C ARG A 99 3.41 36.04 3.49
N CYS A 100 3.05 34.91 4.08
CA CYS A 100 3.33 33.58 3.55
C CYS A 100 2.02 32.86 3.24
N ARG A 101 1.97 32.19 2.09
CA ARG A 101 0.94 31.23 1.71
C ARG A 101 1.54 29.84 1.78
N THR A 102 0.80 28.86 2.29
CA THR A 102 1.37 27.51 2.50
C THR A 102 0.60 26.47 1.70
N VAL A 103 1.32 25.57 1.04
CA VAL A 103 0.76 24.39 0.36
C VAL A 103 1.37 23.16 0.99
N TRP A 104 0.55 22.13 1.23
CA TRP A 104 1.03 20.84 1.74
C TRP A 104 0.97 19.77 0.64
N PHE A 105 2.12 19.23 0.27
CA PHE A 105 2.27 18.22 -0.76
C PHE A 105 2.81 16.92 -0.14
N ASN A 106 1.97 15.88 -0.10
CA ASN A 106 2.36 14.56 0.36
C ASN A 106 2.85 13.74 -0.84
N ALA A 107 4.16 13.66 -1.06
CA ALA A 107 4.74 13.05 -2.25
C ALA A 107 4.26 11.60 -2.48
N TRP A 108 4.11 10.83 -1.40
CA TRP A 108 3.67 9.44 -1.47
C TRP A 108 2.25 9.26 -2.03
N LYS A 109 1.32 10.18 -1.76
CA LYS A 109 -0.07 10.08 -2.24
C LYS A 109 -0.20 10.14 -3.76
N TYR A 110 0.83 10.63 -4.44
CA TYR A 110 0.91 10.76 -5.88
C TYR A 110 1.87 9.72 -6.51
N SER A 111 2.44 8.82 -5.70
CA SER A 111 3.39 7.81 -6.20
C SER A 111 2.75 6.78 -7.13
N GLY A 112 1.45 6.52 -6.99
CA GLY A 112 0.68 5.61 -7.85
C GLY A 112 0.05 6.27 -9.09
N ARG A 113 0.29 7.57 -9.33
CA ARG A 113 -0.21 8.25 -10.53
C ARG A 113 0.83 8.20 -11.66
N PRO A 114 0.40 7.96 -12.91
CA PRO A 114 1.29 7.96 -14.08
C PRO A 114 1.84 9.36 -14.37
N GLU A 115 1.12 10.42 -13.97
CA GLU A 115 1.49 11.83 -14.17
C GLU A 115 2.88 12.21 -13.63
N GLU A 116 3.55 13.18 -14.27
CA GLU A 116 4.84 13.72 -13.81
C GLU A 116 4.70 14.39 -12.42
N SER A 117 5.70 14.23 -11.55
CA SER A 117 5.69 14.82 -10.19
C SER A 117 5.54 16.35 -10.19
N MET A 118 5.92 17.02 -11.27
CA MET A 118 5.73 18.46 -11.46
C MET A 118 4.24 18.82 -11.63
N VAL A 119 3.48 18.01 -12.38
CA VAL A 119 2.04 18.20 -12.59
C VAL A 119 1.31 18.06 -11.26
N ALA A 120 1.55 16.97 -10.54
CA ALA A 120 0.96 16.73 -9.22
C ALA A 120 1.24 17.87 -8.23
N LEU A 121 2.45 18.45 -8.27
CA LEU A 121 2.82 19.59 -7.44
C LEU A 121 2.05 20.86 -7.82
N ILE A 122 1.88 21.13 -9.12
CA ILE A 122 1.11 22.26 -9.63
C ILE A 122 -0.37 22.09 -9.26
N GLU A 123 -0.94 20.90 -9.43
CA GLU A 123 -2.31 20.59 -9.02
C GLU A 123 -2.54 20.90 -7.54
N ALA A 124 -1.62 20.47 -6.66
CA ALA A 124 -1.72 20.73 -5.23
C ALA A 124 -1.71 22.23 -4.91
N ILE A 125 -0.91 23.03 -5.65
CA ILE A 125 -0.89 24.49 -5.50
C ILE A 125 -2.21 25.10 -5.97
N LEU A 126 -2.72 24.71 -7.14
CA LEU A 126 -3.97 25.23 -7.70
C LEU A 126 -5.18 24.86 -6.83
N GLN A 127 -5.20 23.64 -6.28
CA GLN A 127 -6.22 23.20 -5.35
C GLN A 127 -6.21 24.05 -4.07
N GLN A 128 -5.03 24.33 -3.50
CA GLN A 128 -4.93 25.22 -2.35
C GLN A 128 -5.40 26.65 -2.68
N MET A 129 -5.05 27.20 -3.85
CA MET A 129 -5.55 28.49 -4.30
C MET A 129 -7.08 28.52 -4.40
N ARG A 130 -7.69 27.40 -4.80
CA ARG A 130 -9.14 27.26 -4.84
C ARG A 130 -9.75 27.21 -3.44
N ASP A 131 -9.19 26.40 -2.56
CA ASP A 131 -9.69 26.22 -1.19
C ASP A 131 -9.64 27.54 -0.40
N ASP A 132 -8.65 28.39 -0.68
CA ASP A 132 -8.53 29.77 -0.18
C ASP A 132 -9.58 30.74 -0.78
N GLY A 133 -10.39 30.29 -1.74
CA GLY A 133 -11.39 31.07 -2.46
C GLY A 133 -10.82 32.04 -3.51
N PHE A 134 -9.50 32.01 -3.74
CA PHE A 134 -8.82 32.95 -4.65
C PHE A 134 -9.24 32.73 -6.10
N VAL A 135 -9.38 31.47 -6.53
CA VAL A 135 -9.83 31.12 -7.89
C VAL A 135 -11.19 31.76 -8.23
N ASN A 136 -12.14 31.70 -7.29
CA ASN A 136 -13.45 32.32 -7.46
C ASN A 136 -13.36 33.85 -7.61
N LYS A 137 -12.42 34.49 -6.89
CA LYS A 137 -12.16 35.92 -6.99
C LYS A 137 -11.55 36.32 -8.33
N VAL A 138 -10.64 35.51 -8.87
CA VAL A 138 -10.07 35.71 -10.22
C VAL A 138 -11.19 35.65 -11.26
N PHE A 139 -12.05 34.63 -11.21
CA PHE A 139 -13.17 34.51 -12.14
C PHE A 139 -14.18 35.64 -12.04
N ALA A 140 -14.57 36.05 -10.83
CA ALA A 140 -15.47 37.18 -10.65
C ALA A 140 -14.89 38.46 -11.28
N THR A 141 -13.58 38.69 -11.10
CA THR A 141 -12.88 39.85 -11.68
C THR A 141 -12.82 39.79 -13.20
N LEU A 142 -12.58 38.60 -13.78
CA LEU A 142 -12.58 38.38 -15.23
C LEU A 142 -13.99 38.52 -15.85
N ALA A 143 -15.02 38.03 -15.18
CA ALA A 143 -16.40 38.12 -15.63
C ALA A 143 -16.95 39.57 -15.63
N GLU A 144 -16.50 40.39 -14.68
CA GLU A 144 -16.81 41.83 -14.61
C GLU A 144 -16.04 42.66 -15.65
N ALA A 145 -15.00 42.12 -16.28
CA ALA A 145 -14.14 42.83 -17.23
C ALA A 145 -14.76 43.10 -18.62
N LYS A 146 -16.10 43.03 -18.76
CA LYS A 146 -16.87 43.46 -19.95
C LYS A 146 -16.84 44.99 -20.14
N ARG A 147 -15.65 45.59 -20.21
CA ARG A 147 -15.42 46.96 -20.71
C ARG A 147 -14.45 46.90 -21.90
N PRO A 148 -14.67 47.71 -22.95
CA PRO A 148 -14.10 47.55 -24.30
C PRO A 148 -12.58 47.79 -24.43
N HIS A 149 -11.81 47.74 -23.34
CA HIS A 149 -10.38 48.05 -23.31
C HIS A 149 -9.50 46.93 -22.72
N LEU A 150 -10.08 45.84 -22.19
CA LEU A 150 -9.31 44.62 -21.91
C LEU A 150 -9.43 43.66 -23.11
N GLN A 151 -8.48 43.73 -24.04
CA GLN A 151 -8.28 42.66 -25.03
C GLN A 151 -7.49 41.53 -24.37
N LEU A 152 -8.15 40.75 -23.51
CA LEU A 152 -7.60 39.44 -23.17
C LEU A 152 -7.79 38.54 -24.39
N PRO A 153 -6.74 37.92 -24.94
CA PRO A 153 -6.91 36.92 -25.99
C PRO A 153 -7.89 35.85 -25.52
N GLU A 154 -8.86 35.46 -26.35
CA GLU A 154 -9.84 34.41 -26.00
C GLU A 154 -9.15 33.12 -25.58
N ALA A 155 -7.98 32.82 -26.17
CA ALA A 155 -7.12 31.71 -25.80
C ALA A 155 -6.69 31.74 -24.32
N THR A 156 -6.52 32.92 -23.73
CA THR A 156 -6.08 33.06 -22.34
C THR A 156 -7.22 32.98 -21.34
N ILE A 157 -8.40 33.51 -21.69
CA ILE A 157 -9.63 33.25 -20.93
C ILE A 157 -9.96 31.75 -20.98
N HIS A 158 -9.74 31.13 -22.13
CA HIS A 158 -9.90 29.68 -22.32
C HIS A 158 -8.86 28.88 -21.52
N ALA A 159 -7.58 29.28 -21.49
CA ALA A 159 -6.56 28.61 -20.69
C ALA A 159 -6.85 28.75 -19.18
N LEU A 160 -7.19 29.95 -18.71
CA LEU A 160 -7.58 30.18 -17.32
C LEU A 160 -8.89 29.47 -16.98
N SER A 161 -9.87 29.43 -17.89
CA SER A 161 -11.10 28.68 -17.67
C SER A 161 -10.82 27.19 -17.60
N GLN A 162 -10.00 26.62 -18.49
CA GLN A 162 -9.59 25.20 -18.40
C GLN A 162 -8.84 24.89 -17.10
N ILE A 163 -7.95 25.77 -16.65
CA ILE A 163 -7.20 25.61 -15.40
C ILE A 163 -8.11 25.69 -14.16
N PHE A 164 -9.16 26.50 -14.21
CA PHE A 164 -9.95 26.86 -13.02
C PHE A 164 -11.42 26.41 -13.04
N SER A 165 -11.95 25.88 -14.16
CA SER A 165 -13.32 25.37 -14.28
C SER A 165 -13.45 24.02 -13.58
N LEU A 166 -13.23 23.97 -12.27
CA LEU A 166 -13.43 22.70 -11.60
C LEU A 166 -14.93 22.40 -11.39
N GLY A 167 -15.32 21.34 -12.07
CA GLY A 167 -16.55 20.58 -11.92
C GLY A 167 -16.49 19.30 -12.73
N GLN A 168 -15.98 19.34 -13.98
CA GLN A 168 -16.04 18.19 -14.91
C GLN A 168 -15.00 18.20 -16.05
N VAL A 169 -13.83 18.81 -15.88
CA VAL A 169 -12.80 18.74 -16.93
C VAL A 169 -11.49 18.30 -16.29
N GLU A 170 -11.11 17.04 -16.55
CA GLU A 170 -9.72 16.64 -16.53
C GLU A 170 -8.97 17.64 -17.42
N ILE A 171 -8.05 18.40 -16.85
CA ILE A 171 -7.05 19.07 -17.68
C ILE A 171 -6.25 17.92 -18.27
N ASP A 172 -6.62 17.53 -19.49
CA ASP A 172 -5.94 16.50 -20.27
C ASP A 172 -4.54 17.01 -20.62
N LEU A 173 -3.66 16.90 -19.64
CA LEU A 173 -2.22 17.08 -19.78
C LEU A 173 -1.57 15.82 -20.37
N SER A 174 -2.32 14.74 -20.59
CA SER A 174 -1.85 13.51 -21.24
C SER A 174 -1.43 13.75 -22.70
N LYS A 175 -1.93 14.82 -23.32
CA LYS A 175 -1.40 15.37 -24.58
C LYS A 175 0.06 15.85 -24.51
N TYR A 176 0.61 15.97 -23.30
CA TYR A 176 1.96 16.45 -23.01
C TYR A 176 2.79 15.44 -22.18
N GLU A 177 2.27 14.22 -21.96
CA GLU A 177 2.89 13.17 -21.12
C GLU A 177 3.84 12.21 -21.86
N THR A 178 4.19 12.49 -23.12
CA THR A 178 5.16 11.65 -23.83
C THR A 178 6.60 12.10 -23.54
N GLU A 179 7.35 11.19 -22.91
CA GLU A 179 8.73 11.30 -22.43
C GLU A 179 9.67 12.21 -23.27
N SER A 180 10.52 12.97 -22.59
CA SER A 180 11.71 13.62 -23.18
C SER A 180 11.44 14.67 -24.28
N ARG A 181 10.30 15.38 -24.22
CA ARG A 181 10.00 16.54 -25.09
C ARG A 181 10.07 17.91 -24.41
N PHE A 182 10.67 18.05 -23.23
CA PHE A 182 10.87 19.38 -22.60
C PHE A 182 11.57 20.39 -23.53
N ARG A 183 12.40 19.92 -24.48
CA ARG A 183 13.03 20.77 -25.50
C ARG A 183 12.10 21.22 -26.64
N GLN A 184 11.00 20.51 -26.88
CA GLN A 184 10.05 20.81 -27.97
C GLN A 184 8.87 21.68 -27.50
N TYR A 185 8.61 21.74 -26.18
CA TYR A 185 7.60 22.60 -25.55
C TYR A 185 8.16 23.79 -24.77
N LEU A 186 9.46 24.10 -24.92
CA LEU A 186 10.10 25.33 -24.39
C LEU A 186 9.25 26.61 -24.61
N PRO A 187 8.55 26.79 -25.75
CA PRO A 187 7.65 27.93 -25.94
C PRO A 187 6.38 27.89 -25.07
N PHE A 188 5.72 26.74 -24.93
CA PHE A 188 4.53 26.57 -24.08
C PHE A 188 4.86 26.65 -22.59
N LEU A 189 6.02 26.10 -22.18
CA LEU A 189 6.52 26.26 -20.82
C LEU A 189 6.76 27.73 -20.48
N ASN A 190 7.25 28.55 -21.42
CA ASN A 190 7.38 30.00 -21.19
C ASN A 190 6.02 30.69 -21.04
N GLU A 191 5.02 30.35 -21.86
CA GLU A 191 3.66 30.92 -21.75
C GLU A 191 2.96 30.48 -20.46
N PHE A 192 3.04 29.20 -20.10
CA PHE A 192 2.54 28.67 -18.84
C PHE A 192 3.30 29.24 -17.64
N GLN A 193 4.62 29.40 -17.72
CA GLN A 193 5.44 30.03 -16.68
C GLN A 193 5.01 31.46 -16.42
N THR A 194 4.82 32.26 -17.48
CA THR A 194 4.43 33.66 -17.32
C THR A 194 3.00 33.78 -16.77
N LEU A 195 2.10 32.89 -17.19
CA LEU A 195 0.75 32.78 -16.63
C LEU A 195 0.78 32.38 -15.15
N PHE A 196 1.56 31.36 -14.80
CA PHE A 196 1.69 30.87 -13.44
C PHE A 196 2.33 31.91 -12.51
N ASP A 197 3.36 32.63 -12.96
CA ASP A 197 4.00 33.69 -12.19
C ASP A 197 3.04 34.84 -11.91
N GLN A 198 2.17 35.17 -12.88
CA GLN A 198 1.13 36.16 -12.69
C GLN A 198 0.05 35.69 -11.71
N LEU A 199 -0.37 34.43 -11.82
CA LEU A 199 -1.30 33.81 -10.86
C LEU A 199 -0.71 33.79 -9.44
N LEU A 200 0.57 33.46 -9.32
CA LEU A 200 1.30 33.45 -8.06
C LEU A 200 1.37 34.87 -7.48
N LEU A 201 1.70 35.88 -8.28
CA LEU A 201 1.72 37.29 -7.84
C LEU A 201 0.36 37.72 -7.28
N TRP A 202 -0.72 37.47 -8.02
CA TRP A 202 -2.07 37.81 -7.57
C TRP A 202 -2.48 37.04 -6.32
N TYR A 203 -2.12 35.77 -6.22
CA TYR A 203 -2.39 34.95 -5.05
C TYR A 203 -1.67 35.48 -3.81
N LEU A 204 -0.40 35.85 -3.95
CA LEU A 204 0.39 36.44 -2.87
C LEU A 204 -0.15 37.82 -2.43
N ARG A 205 -0.65 38.63 -3.37
CA ARG A 205 -1.27 39.93 -3.09
C ARG A 205 -2.70 39.83 -2.56
N ARG A 206 -3.39 38.72 -2.83
CA ARG A 206 -4.84 38.51 -2.58
C ARG A 206 -5.74 39.49 -3.36
N GLU A 207 -5.20 40.17 -4.37
CA GLU A 207 -5.89 41.19 -5.15
C GLU A 207 -5.53 41.04 -6.63
N VAL A 208 -6.54 41.22 -7.48
CA VAL A 208 -6.39 41.36 -8.92
C VAL A 208 -6.73 42.82 -9.23
N LYS A 209 -5.72 43.67 -9.51
CA LYS A 209 -5.97 45.09 -9.77
C LYS A 209 -6.59 45.29 -11.15
N LYS A 210 -7.58 46.18 -11.26
CA LYS A 210 -8.17 46.59 -12.55
C LYS A 210 -7.08 47.23 -13.42
N GLY A 211 -6.73 46.58 -14.54
CA GLY A 211 -5.69 47.02 -15.47
C GLY A 211 -4.38 46.21 -15.45
N GLU A 212 -4.16 45.32 -14.46
CA GLU A 212 -3.02 44.39 -14.42
C GLU A 212 -3.24 43.10 -15.26
N VAL A 213 -4.39 43.00 -15.92
CA VAL A 213 -4.78 41.83 -16.74
C VAL A 213 -4.46 42.11 -18.21
N ASP A 214 -3.24 42.57 -18.48
CA ASP A 214 -2.65 42.61 -19.81
C ASP A 214 -1.57 41.54 -19.90
N LEU A 215 -2.01 40.33 -20.30
CA LEU A 215 -1.16 39.15 -20.37
C LEU A 215 -0.21 39.20 -21.58
N SER A 216 -0.40 40.17 -22.48
CA SER A 216 0.53 40.44 -23.60
C SER A 216 1.75 41.27 -23.17
N ASN A 217 1.69 41.87 -21.97
CA ASN A 217 2.70 42.79 -21.45
C ASN A 217 3.00 42.54 -19.96
N LEU A 218 3.21 41.27 -19.61
CA LEU A 218 3.52 40.85 -18.25
C LEU A 218 4.85 41.46 -17.77
N PRO A 219 4.90 42.16 -16.63
CA PRO A 219 6.12 42.79 -16.15
C PRO A 219 7.21 41.74 -15.89
N LYS A 220 8.27 41.75 -16.68
CA LYS A 220 9.44 40.89 -16.48
C LYS A 220 10.20 41.37 -15.24
N GLY A 221 10.35 40.48 -14.25
CA GLY A 221 11.15 40.76 -13.05
C GLY A 221 10.41 41.47 -11.91
N VAL A 222 9.11 41.22 -11.72
CA VAL A 222 8.44 41.61 -10.47
C VAL A 222 9.16 40.92 -9.30
N PRO A 223 9.63 41.65 -8.29
CA PRO A 223 10.22 41.06 -7.10
C PRO A 223 9.12 40.41 -6.24
N LEU A 224 8.66 39.23 -6.69
CA LEU A 224 7.62 38.41 -6.04
C LEU A 224 7.92 38.21 -4.55
N ASP A 225 9.21 38.07 -4.24
CA ASP A 225 9.76 37.90 -2.90
C ASP A 225 9.51 39.09 -1.96
N GLN A 226 9.19 40.29 -2.47
CA GLN A 226 8.87 41.47 -1.67
C GLN A 226 7.38 41.63 -1.38
N GLU A 227 6.53 40.96 -2.15
CA GLU A 227 5.06 41.00 -2.06
C GLU A 227 4.52 39.91 -1.12
N GLY A 228 5.15 38.74 -1.15
CA GLY A 228 4.83 37.60 -0.29
C GLY A 228 5.66 36.38 -0.69
N VAL A 229 5.41 35.23 -0.06
CA VAL A 229 6.06 33.97 -0.45
C VAL A 229 5.07 32.81 -0.42
N LEU A 230 5.16 31.95 -1.41
CA LEU A 230 4.53 30.63 -1.43
C LEU A 230 5.50 29.61 -0.82
N VAL A 231 5.08 28.97 0.26
CA VAL A 231 5.84 27.95 0.98
C VAL A 231 5.20 26.60 0.72
N VAL A 232 5.92 25.71 0.05
CA VAL A 232 5.47 24.37 -0.30
C VAL A 232 6.14 23.36 0.64
N PHE A 233 5.35 22.70 1.47
CA PHE A 233 5.77 21.63 2.35
C PHE A 233 5.71 20.30 1.60
N ILE A 234 6.83 19.60 1.53
CA ILE A 234 6.94 18.30 0.85
C ILE A 234 7.22 17.25 1.91
N ASP A 235 6.23 16.43 2.20
CA ASP A 235 6.29 15.39 3.24
C ASP A 235 6.20 13.97 2.67
N ASP A 236 6.58 13.00 3.49
CA ASP A 236 6.59 11.56 3.17
C ASP A 236 7.39 11.20 1.91
N LEU A 237 8.43 11.99 1.59
CA LEU A 237 9.35 11.70 0.48
C LEU A 237 10.06 10.35 0.68
N ASP A 238 10.28 9.97 1.94
CA ASP A 238 10.89 8.69 2.33
C ASP A 238 10.02 7.46 2.03
N ARG A 239 8.72 7.65 1.76
CA ARG A 239 7.81 6.55 1.43
C ARG A 239 7.65 6.33 -0.07
N CYS A 240 8.22 7.22 -0.88
CA CYS A 240 8.13 7.14 -2.33
C CYS A 240 9.11 6.08 -2.86
N LEU A 241 8.80 5.54 -4.04
CA LEU A 241 9.76 4.74 -4.81
C LEU A 241 10.99 5.60 -5.19
N PRO A 242 12.19 5.03 -5.32
CA PRO A 242 13.40 5.76 -5.68
C PRO A 242 13.25 6.72 -6.86
N SER A 243 12.61 6.25 -7.94
CA SER A 243 12.37 7.05 -9.15
C SER A 243 11.45 8.24 -8.88
N LYS A 244 10.36 8.04 -8.13
CA LYS A 244 9.43 9.13 -7.76
C LYS A 244 10.08 10.12 -6.79
N THR A 245 10.90 9.67 -5.85
CA THR A 245 11.70 10.55 -5.00
C THR A 245 12.56 11.49 -5.86
N VAL A 246 13.27 10.97 -6.85
CA VAL A 246 14.09 11.81 -7.75
C VAL A 246 13.23 12.74 -8.61
N GLN A 247 12.12 12.26 -9.18
CA GLN A 247 11.21 13.13 -9.94
C GLN A 247 10.68 14.31 -9.12
N VAL A 248 10.35 14.10 -7.84
CA VAL A 248 9.95 15.19 -6.94
C VAL A 248 11.11 16.17 -6.72
N LEU A 249 12.33 15.68 -6.49
CA LEU A 249 13.51 16.54 -6.35
C LEU A 249 13.81 17.34 -7.64
N GLU A 250 13.60 16.75 -8.81
CA GLU A 250 13.73 17.42 -10.11
C GLU A 250 12.63 18.46 -10.34
N ALA A 251 11.38 18.15 -9.97
CA ALA A 251 10.28 19.12 -10.01
C ALA A 251 10.57 20.33 -9.12
N ILE A 252 11.11 20.11 -7.91
CA ILE A 252 11.57 21.19 -7.03
C ILE A 252 12.68 21.98 -7.73
N LYS A 253 13.68 21.32 -8.34
CA LYS A 253 14.77 21.99 -9.07
C LYS A 253 14.27 22.88 -10.21
N LEU A 254 13.25 22.44 -10.96
CA LEU A 254 12.62 23.23 -12.02
C LEU A 254 11.87 24.46 -11.46
N MET A 255 11.37 24.38 -10.24
CA MET A 255 10.70 25.49 -9.54
C MET A 255 11.65 26.41 -8.75
N ILE A 256 12.85 25.92 -8.36
CA ILE A 256 13.96 26.68 -7.75
C ILE A 256 14.51 27.79 -8.69
N GLY A 257 14.01 27.94 -9.91
CA GLY A 257 14.27 29.13 -10.72
C GLY A 257 13.44 30.36 -10.35
N ARG A 258 12.38 30.21 -9.52
CA ARG A 258 11.33 31.22 -9.39
C ARG A 258 11.39 32.03 -8.09
N PRO A 259 11.58 33.36 -8.17
CA PRO A 259 11.40 34.24 -7.02
C PRO A 259 10.00 34.10 -6.42
N GLY A 260 9.88 34.22 -5.10
CA GLY A 260 8.61 34.11 -4.38
C GLY A 260 8.23 32.71 -3.92
N THR A 261 9.06 31.68 -4.15
CA THR A 261 8.81 30.32 -3.66
C THR A 261 9.82 29.85 -2.62
N VAL A 262 9.34 29.05 -1.66
CA VAL A 262 10.15 28.36 -0.66
C VAL A 262 9.69 26.92 -0.54
N PHE A 263 10.63 25.98 -0.51
CA PHE A 263 10.34 24.56 -0.34
C PHE A 263 10.83 24.09 1.03
N VAL A 264 9.98 23.38 1.78
CA VAL A 264 10.34 22.76 3.05
C VAL A 264 10.15 21.25 2.93
N LEU A 265 11.24 20.49 2.92
CA LEU A 265 11.23 19.05 2.68
C LEU A 265 11.44 18.28 3.99
N GLY A 266 10.57 17.31 4.27
CA GLY A 266 10.75 16.35 5.35
C GLY A 266 11.20 15.00 4.80
N ALA A 267 12.41 14.57 5.14
CA ALA A 267 12.94 13.29 4.68
C ALA A 267 14.03 12.70 5.61
N SER A 268 14.34 11.42 5.43
CA SER A 268 15.51 10.72 5.91
C SER A 268 16.59 10.89 4.85
N GLU A 269 17.68 11.52 5.25
CA GLU A 269 18.78 11.82 4.33
C GLU A 269 19.32 10.54 3.69
N ARG A 270 19.42 9.45 4.46
CA ARG A 270 19.88 8.15 3.98
C ARG A 270 18.94 7.56 2.91
N VAL A 271 17.63 7.64 3.13
CA VAL A 271 16.63 7.11 2.18
C VAL A 271 16.66 7.90 0.88
N VAL A 272 16.77 9.23 0.96
CA VAL A 272 16.85 10.08 -0.23
C VAL A 272 18.16 9.86 -0.99
N GLN A 273 19.30 9.73 -0.31
CA GLN A 273 20.56 9.42 -0.96
C GLN A 273 20.54 8.06 -1.67
N GLU A 274 19.95 7.04 -1.04
CA GLU A 274 19.79 5.72 -1.64
C GLU A 274 18.84 5.75 -2.84
N ALA A 275 17.76 6.53 -2.76
CA ALA A 275 16.85 6.76 -3.87
C ALA A 275 17.55 7.39 -5.08
N ILE A 276 18.36 8.43 -4.86
CA ILE A 276 19.16 9.08 -5.90
C ILE A 276 20.16 8.10 -6.51
N ARG A 277 20.89 7.35 -5.68
CA ARG A 277 21.86 6.34 -6.12
C ARG A 277 21.18 5.29 -7.01
N THR A 278 20.10 4.70 -6.51
CA THR A 278 19.33 3.67 -7.20
C THR A 278 18.81 4.18 -8.54
N HIS A 279 18.23 5.38 -8.57
CA HIS A 279 17.66 5.96 -9.78
C HIS A 279 18.72 6.17 -10.88
N TYR A 280 19.85 6.81 -10.57
CA TYR A 280 20.88 7.07 -11.59
C TYR A 280 21.65 5.80 -12.00
N GLN A 281 21.79 4.81 -11.10
CA GLN A 281 22.30 3.49 -11.47
C GLN A 281 21.39 2.79 -12.50
N GLN A 282 20.07 2.87 -12.32
CA GLN A 282 19.09 2.26 -13.22
C GLN A 282 18.97 2.99 -14.57
N VAL A 283 18.97 4.33 -14.56
CA VAL A 283 18.70 5.15 -15.76
C VAL A 283 19.93 5.34 -16.63
N GLU A 284 21.10 5.64 -16.05
CA GLU A 284 22.29 6.01 -16.81
C GLU A 284 23.35 4.90 -16.85
N LYS A 285 23.15 3.78 -16.12
CA LYS A 285 24.18 2.75 -15.84
C LYS A 285 25.46 3.35 -15.22
N ILE A 286 25.32 4.48 -14.50
CA ILE A 286 26.42 5.16 -13.83
C ILE A 286 26.31 4.84 -12.34
N GLU A 287 27.34 4.19 -11.79
CA GLU A 287 27.48 4.11 -10.33
C GLU A 287 27.86 5.50 -9.79
N ARG A 288 26.97 6.10 -8.99
CA ARG A 288 27.28 7.32 -8.26
C ARG A 288 27.84 6.98 -6.88
N GLU A 289 28.97 7.60 -6.56
CA GLU A 289 29.54 7.53 -5.23
C GLU A 289 28.67 8.30 -4.22
N GLU A 290 28.79 7.98 -2.93
CA GLU A 290 28.06 8.68 -1.87
C GLU A 290 28.30 10.19 -1.89
N THR A 291 29.51 10.61 -2.26
CA THR A 291 29.89 12.01 -2.41
C THR A 291 29.10 12.72 -3.52
N ASP A 292 28.77 12.03 -4.63
CA ASP A 292 27.97 12.60 -5.72
C ASP A 292 26.51 12.82 -5.32
N CYS A 293 25.93 11.88 -4.56
CA CYS A 293 24.58 12.00 -4.02
C CYS A 293 24.50 13.16 -3.01
N GLN A 294 25.52 13.30 -2.16
CA GLN A 294 25.60 14.41 -1.21
C GLN A 294 25.72 15.76 -1.94
N GLN A 295 26.57 15.85 -2.96
CA GLN A 295 26.70 17.06 -3.79
C GLN A 295 25.40 17.40 -4.54
N TYR A 296 24.63 16.40 -4.97
CA TYR A 296 23.31 16.62 -5.57
C TYR A 296 22.37 17.32 -4.58
N LEU A 297 22.29 16.82 -3.35
CA LEU A 297 21.45 17.41 -2.30
C LEU A 297 21.95 18.80 -1.88
N GLU A 298 23.26 19.04 -1.81
CA GLU A 298 23.84 20.35 -1.50
C GLU A 298 23.50 21.42 -2.55
N LYS A 299 23.38 21.02 -3.83
CA LYS A 299 22.94 21.93 -4.89
C LYS A 299 21.45 22.27 -4.81
N LEU A 300 20.63 21.40 -4.21
CA LEU A 300 19.19 21.56 -4.14
C LEU A 300 18.72 22.23 -2.84
N ILE A 301 19.35 21.89 -1.72
CA ILE A 301 18.95 22.27 -0.37
C ILE A 301 19.93 23.29 0.19
N GLN A 302 19.50 24.55 0.28
CA GLN A 302 20.34 25.63 0.80
C GLN A 302 20.43 25.63 2.34
N VAL A 303 19.38 25.17 3.04
CA VAL A 303 19.37 25.09 4.50
C VAL A 303 19.09 23.65 4.92
N ARG A 304 20.10 23.01 5.53
CA ARG A 304 19.98 21.63 6.03
C ARG A 304 19.81 21.68 7.54
N PHE A 305 18.68 21.18 8.04
CA PHE A 305 18.36 21.10 9.45
C PHE A 305 18.20 19.63 9.88
N PRO A 306 19.24 19.00 10.46
CA PRO A 306 19.11 17.68 11.05
C PRO A 306 18.31 17.79 12.35
N LEU A 307 17.20 17.06 12.43
CA LEU A 307 16.34 17.00 13.60
C LEU A 307 17.11 16.30 14.74
N PRO A 308 17.30 16.95 15.89
CA PRO A 308 18.01 16.32 17.00
C PRO A 308 17.20 15.13 17.53
N PRO A 309 17.85 14.03 17.95
CA PRO A 309 17.17 12.94 18.62
C PRO A 309 16.58 13.43 19.96
N LEU A 310 15.49 12.80 20.39
CA LEU A 310 14.91 13.08 21.71
C LEU A 310 15.92 12.66 22.78
N ARG A 311 16.26 13.56 23.69
CA ARG A 311 17.20 13.25 24.77
C ARG A 311 16.51 12.37 25.81
N LYS A 312 17.28 11.53 26.52
CA LYS A 312 16.73 10.62 27.53
C LYS A 312 15.97 11.38 28.62
N GLU A 313 16.42 12.58 28.96
CA GLU A 313 15.80 13.46 29.96
C GLU A 313 14.44 13.99 29.50
N ASP A 314 14.27 14.22 28.20
CA ASP A 314 13.03 14.74 27.61
C ASP A 314 11.96 13.64 27.36
N VAL A 315 12.36 12.35 27.43
CA VAL A 315 11.42 11.22 27.28
C VAL A 315 10.34 11.24 28.36
N LYS A 316 10.72 11.62 29.58
CA LYS A 316 9.77 11.74 30.70
C LYS A 316 8.70 12.77 30.37
N ASP A 317 9.10 13.98 29.99
CA ASP A 317 8.17 15.06 29.66
C ASP A 317 7.26 14.69 28.49
N PHE A 318 7.80 13.98 27.48
CA PHE A 318 7.02 13.48 26.36
C PHE A 318 5.97 12.44 26.78
N VAL A 319 6.34 11.45 27.60
CA VAL A 319 5.39 10.43 28.05
C VAL A 319 4.39 11.00 29.05
N ASP A 320 4.82 11.89 29.95
CA ASP A 320 3.91 12.59 30.87
C ASP A 320 2.88 13.42 30.11
N ALA A 321 3.27 14.06 29.01
CA ALA A 321 2.34 14.75 28.11
C ALA A 321 1.37 13.77 27.42
N LEU A 322 1.88 12.64 26.91
CA LEU A 322 1.07 11.61 26.26
C LEU A 322 0.01 11.01 27.21
N LEU A 323 0.33 10.94 28.51
CA LEU A 323 -0.49 10.30 29.54
C LEU A 323 -1.25 11.32 30.41
N LYS A 324 -1.22 12.62 30.10
CA LYS A 324 -1.73 13.69 30.96
C LYS A 324 -3.22 13.57 31.28
N ASP A 325 -4.02 13.13 30.32
CA ASP A 325 -5.49 13.04 30.46
C ASP A 325 -5.95 11.69 31.05
N ARG A 326 -5.01 10.88 31.59
CA ARG A 326 -5.30 9.55 32.12
C ARG A 326 -5.28 9.50 33.64
N PRO A 327 -6.06 8.58 34.26
CA PRO A 327 -6.01 8.35 35.70
C PRO A 327 -4.61 7.95 36.16
N GLU A 328 -4.18 8.46 37.32
CA GLU A 328 -2.85 8.17 37.88
C GLU A 328 -2.61 6.67 38.08
N GLU A 329 -3.64 5.94 38.48
CA GLU A 329 -3.59 4.49 38.73
C GLU A 329 -3.27 3.68 37.46
N GLU A 330 -3.68 4.15 36.28
CA GLU A 330 -3.40 3.50 34.99
C GLU A 330 -1.97 3.77 34.51
N VAL A 331 -1.42 4.92 34.90
CA VAL A 331 -0.17 5.49 34.39
C VAL A 331 1.02 5.23 35.31
N ALA A 332 0.77 4.98 36.60
CA ALA A 332 1.80 4.81 37.63
C ALA A 332 2.85 3.76 37.24
N THR A 333 2.42 2.61 36.71
CA THR A 333 3.33 1.53 36.27
C THR A 333 4.22 1.96 35.10
N LEU A 334 3.66 2.69 34.13
CA LEU A 334 4.43 3.20 32.99
C LEU A 334 5.44 4.26 33.45
N ARG A 335 5.03 5.19 34.32
CA ARG A 335 5.91 6.21 34.91
C ARG A 335 7.06 5.61 35.71
N GLN A 336 6.77 4.61 36.54
CA GLN A 336 7.78 3.88 37.30
C GLN A 336 8.85 3.25 36.41
N ASN A 337 8.46 2.74 35.24
CA ASN A 337 9.36 2.08 34.30
C ASN A 337 9.94 3.02 33.23
N LEU A 338 9.67 4.33 33.28
CA LEU A 338 10.15 5.29 32.26
C LEU A 338 11.65 5.25 31.98
N PRO A 339 12.55 5.16 32.98
CA PRO A 339 13.98 5.06 32.71
C PRO A 339 14.34 3.83 31.87
N LEU A 340 13.66 2.70 32.14
CA LEU A 340 13.85 1.45 31.40
C LEU A 340 13.27 1.57 29.98
N ILE A 341 12.07 2.13 29.85
CA ILE A 341 11.40 2.35 28.55
C ILE A 341 12.24 3.28 27.67
N ALA A 342 12.78 4.37 28.21
CA ALA A 342 13.62 5.33 27.49
C ALA A 342 14.86 4.65 26.88
N VAL A 343 15.48 3.73 27.62
CA VAL A 343 16.65 2.96 27.16
C VAL A 343 16.24 1.85 26.18
N GLY A 344 15.25 1.03 26.52
CA GLY A 344 14.85 -0.13 25.72
C GLY A 344 14.20 0.22 24.39
N VAL A 345 13.45 1.33 24.33
CA VAL A 345 12.71 1.77 23.13
C VAL A 345 13.48 2.81 22.29
N ALA A 346 14.68 3.21 22.76
CA ALA A 346 15.62 4.12 22.08
C ALA A 346 15.12 5.56 21.86
N ALA A 347 14.35 6.12 22.80
CA ALA A 347 13.90 7.52 22.81
C ALA A 347 13.34 8.04 21.46
N ASN A 348 12.57 7.20 20.74
CA ASN A 348 11.88 7.61 19.51
C ASN A 348 10.38 7.80 19.81
N PRO A 349 9.78 8.97 19.52
CA PRO A 349 8.38 9.27 19.86
C PRO A 349 7.35 8.25 19.38
N ARG A 350 7.48 7.81 18.11
CA ARG A 350 6.60 6.79 17.55
C ARG A 350 6.77 5.46 18.28
N ARG A 351 8.02 5.02 18.47
CA ARG A 351 8.28 3.76 19.19
C ARG A 351 7.79 3.80 20.63
N LEU A 352 7.90 4.94 21.30
CA LEU A 352 7.36 5.14 22.66
C LEU A 352 5.83 4.99 22.67
N LYS A 353 5.11 5.64 21.75
CA LYS A 353 3.65 5.47 21.61
C LYS A 353 3.28 4.01 21.32
N THR A 354 3.93 3.38 20.35
CA THR A 354 3.69 1.97 19.99
C THR A 354 3.96 1.04 21.16
N PHE A 355 5.03 1.30 21.92
CA PHE A 355 5.38 0.50 23.09
C PHE A 355 4.31 0.61 24.18
N VAL A 356 3.85 1.82 24.50
CA VAL A 356 2.77 2.03 25.48
C VAL A 356 1.49 1.33 25.03
N ASN A 357 1.11 1.47 23.76
CA ASN A 357 -0.03 0.74 23.17
C ASN A 357 0.10 -0.77 23.33
N PHE A 358 1.31 -1.30 23.11
CA PHE A 358 1.58 -2.71 23.22
C PHE A 358 1.45 -3.20 24.66
N VAL A 359 1.99 -2.47 25.63
CA VAL A 359 1.83 -2.79 27.07
C VAL A 359 0.35 -2.82 27.46
N GLU A 360 -0.44 -1.81 27.07
CA GLU A 360 -1.88 -1.74 27.39
C GLU A 360 -2.66 -2.89 26.75
N LEU A 361 -2.38 -3.20 25.49
CA LEU A 361 -3.05 -4.28 24.78
C LEU A 361 -2.72 -5.65 25.40
N GLN A 362 -1.45 -5.91 25.68
CA GLN A 362 -1.00 -7.16 26.30
C GLN A 362 -1.60 -7.33 27.71
N TRP A 363 -1.65 -6.25 28.49
CA TRP A 363 -2.30 -6.28 29.80
C TRP A 363 -3.79 -6.58 29.70
N ALA A 364 -4.51 -5.93 28.78
CA ALA A 364 -5.93 -6.18 28.56
C ALA A 364 -6.21 -7.63 28.12
N PHE A 365 -5.37 -8.22 27.26
CA PHE A 365 -5.50 -9.63 26.90
C PHE A 365 -5.36 -10.55 28.12
N LEU A 366 -4.37 -10.31 28.97
CA LEU A 366 -4.15 -11.11 30.18
C LEU A 366 -5.29 -10.96 31.20
N VAL A 367 -5.86 -9.76 31.35
CA VAL A 367 -7.00 -9.53 32.25
C VAL A 367 -8.25 -10.24 31.70
N ASN A 368 -8.54 -10.06 30.41
CA ASN A 368 -9.74 -10.62 29.78
C ASN A 368 -9.68 -12.15 29.64
N SER A 369 -8.48 -12.73 29.52
CA SER A 369 -8.29 -14.19 29.50
C SER A 369 -8.25 -14.82 30.90
N GLY A 370 -8.27 -14.01 31.97
CA GLY A 370 -8.09 -14.47 33.36
C GLY A 370 -6.65 -14.88 33.71
N GLN A 371 -5.69 -14.69 32.80
CA GLN A 371 -4.28 -15.07 33.00
C GLN A 371 -3.50 -14.03 33.83
N ALA A 372 -4.05 -12.84 34.04
CA ALA A 372 -3.45 -11.77 34.86
C ALA A 372 -3.40 -12.09 36.37
N VAL A 373 -4.08 -13.14 36.84
CA VAL A 373 -4.12 -13.49 38.28
C VAL A 373 -2.71 -13.82 38.79
N GLY A 374 -2.20 -13.00 39.72
CA GLY A 374 -0.86 -13.18 40.29
C GLY A 374 0.29 -12.66 39.41
N LEU A 375 -0.02 -11.95 38.32
CA LEU A 375 0.94 -11.22 37.48
C LEU A 375 0.78 -9.71 37.72
N SER A 376 1.87 -8.98 37.94
CA SER A 376 1.82 -7.52 37.99
C SER A 376 2.07 -6.90 36.62
N LYS A 377 1.39 -5.79 36.33
CA LYS A 377 1.62 -4.99 35.11
C LYS A 377 3.06 -4.48 35.03
N ASP A 378 3.73 -4.28 36.18
CA ASP A 378 5.15 -3.91 36.27
C ASP A 378 6.07 -4.99 35.71
N VAL A 379 5.88 -6.26 36.11
CA VAL A 379 6.66 -7.40 35.59
C VAL A 379 6.44 -7.58 34.09
N LEU A 380 5.19 -7.48 33.62
CA LEU A 380 4.89 -7.49 32.19
C LEU A 380 5.61 -6.35 31.46
N THR A 381 5.54 -5.13 31.98
CA THR A 381 6.15 -3.95 31.35
C THR A 381 7.66 -4.16 31.20
N ARG A 382 8.36 -4.64 32.23
CA ARG A 382 9.82 -4.89 32.16
C ARG A 382 10.19 -6.00 31.19
N TRP A 383 9.39 -7.06 31.11
CA TRP A 383 9.54 -8.10 30.09
C TRP A 383 9.38 -7.54 28.67
N LEU A 384 8.36 -6.70 28.45
CA LEU A 384 8.15 -6.08 27.15
C LEU A 384 9.25 -5.06 26.81
N VAL A 385 9.79 -4.32 27.79
CA VAL A 385 10.96 -3.45 27.59
C VAL A 385 12.19 -4.26 27.15
N LEU A 386 12.38 -5.46 27.72
CA LEU A 386 13.45 -6.39 27.33
C LEU A 386 13.27 -6.86 25.89
N ASP A 387 12.06 -7.29 25.54
CA ASP A 387 11.66 -7.69 24.18
C ASP A 387 11.91 -6.56 23.18
N ALA A 388 11.54 -5.32 23.52
CA ALA A 388 11.77 -4.15 22.69
C ALA A 388 13.26 -3.79 22.53
N ALA A 389 14.08 -4.08 23.54
CA ALA A 389 15.51 -3.80 23.52
C ALA A 389 16.30 -4.82 22.68
N GLU A 390 15.97 -6.11 22.77
CA GLU A 390 16.59 -7.21 22.02
C GLU A 390 15.60 -8.37 21.79
N PRO A 391 14.81 -8.34 20.69
CA PRO A 391 13.81 -9.37 20.40
C PRO A 391 14.40 -10.78 20.24
N LYS A 392 15.64 -10.88 19.77
CA LYS A 392 16.31 -12.19 19.62
C LYS A 392 16.55 -12.87 20.96
N PHE A 393 16.73 -12.09 22.03
CA PHE A 393 16.90 -12.62 23.38
C PHE A 393 15.62 -13.31 23.84
N THR A 394 14.48 -12.63 23.72
CA THR A 394 13.18 -13.19 24.12
C THR A 394 12.76 -14.34 23.20
N GLU A 395 12.99 -14.25 21.88
CA GLU A 395 12.74 -15.36 20.95
C GLU A 395 13.52 -16.63 21.32
N PHE A 396 14.80 -16.49 21.67
CA PHE A 396 15.61 -17.62 22.13
C PHE A 396 15.01 -18.27 23.38
N VAL A 397 14.56 -17.46 24.34
CA VAL A 397 13.87 -17.95 25.55
C VAL A 397 12.56 -18.68 25.21
N ARG A 398 11.85 -18.27 24.14
CA ARG A 398 10.60 -18.92 23.71
C ARG A 398 10.81 -20.26 23.00
N ARG A 399 11.86 -20.39 22.18
CA ARG A 399 12.00 -21.50 21.20
C ARG A 399 12.99 -22.58 21.58
N GLU A 400 14.11 -22.22 22.22
CA GLU A 400 15.30 -23.10 22.32
C GLU A 400 15.45 -23.79 23.69
N LEU A 401 14.54 -23.51 24.64
CA LEU A 401 14.66 -23.96 26.03
C LEU A 401 13.35 -24.63 26.49
N SER A 402 12.92 -25.73 25.87
CA SER A 402 11.71 -26.45 26.30
C SER A 402 11.96 -27.54 27.36
N GLU A 403 13.21 -27.79 27.77
CA GLU A 403 13.57 -28.89 28.66
C GLU A 403 13.67 -28.48 30.15
N THR A 404 13.19 -29.36 31.04
CA THR A 404 13.36 -29.24 32.49
C THR A 404 14.83 -29.44 32.87
N ALA A 405 15.46 -28.44 33.47
CA ALA A 405 16.83 -28.54 33.98
C ALA A 405 16.83 -29.00 35.43
N TYR A 406 17.73 -29.90 35.82
CA TYR A 406 17.88 -30.33 37.22
C TYR A 406 19.12 -29.68 37.85
N VAL A 407 18.94 -28.98 38.97
CA VAL A 407 20.03 -28.36 39.77
C VAL A 407 19.85 -28.81 41.21
N ASP A 408 20.91 -29.32 41.84
CA ASP A 408 20.91 -29.84 43.23
C ASP A 408 19.73 -30.80 43.53
N GLY A 409 19.33 -31.59 42.52
CA GLY A 409 18.24 -32.56 42.63
C GLY A 409 16.83 -31.99 42.52
N GLN A 410 16.66 -30.69 42.26
CA GLN A 410 15.36 -30.06 42.04
C GLN A 410 15.13 -29.74 40.55
N ALA A 411 13.91 -30.02 40.07
CA ALA A 411 13.47 -29.66 38.72
C ALA A 411 13.23 -28.14 38.65
N ILE A 412 13.98 -27.45 37.80
CA ILE A 412 13.86 -26.02 37.54
C ILE A 412 13.55 -25.85 36.05
N ASP A 413 12.65 -24.92 35.74
CA ASP A 413 12.40 -24.51 34.35
C ASP A 413 13.71 -23.98 33.74
N GLY A 414 14.21 -24.63 32.67
CA GLY A 414 15.44 -24.25 31.98
C GLY A 414 15.41 -22.84 31.43
N ARG A 415 14.21 -22.34 31.04
CA ARG A 415 14.00 -20.96 30.57
C ARG A 415 14.21 -19.98 31.71
N LEU A 416 13.65 -20.29 32.88
CA LEU A 416 13.76 -19.42 34.04
C LEU A 416 15.21 -19.31 34.51
N ARG A 417 15.90 -20.45 34.62
CA ARG A 417 17.32 -20.50 34.96
C ARG A 417 18.16 -19.69 33.97
N PHE A 418 17.88 -19.82 32.68
CA PHE A 418 18.58 -19.08 31.64
C PHE A 418 18.39 -17.57 31.77
N VAL A 419 17.16 -17.09 31.95
CA VAL A 419 16.92 -15.64 32.11
C VAL A 419 17.59 -15.12 33.38
N GLN A 420 17.50 -15.84 34.49
CA GLN A 420 18.15 -15.45 35.74
C GLN A 420 19.69 -15.43 35.63
N ASN A 421 20.29 -16.42 34.98
CA ASN A 421 21.74 -16.47 34.76
C ASN A 421 22.21 -15.37 33.81
N ALA A 422 21.45 -15.05 32.76
CA ALA A 422 21.75 -13.93 31.87
C ALA A 422 21.79 -12.59 32.62
N LEU A 423 20.80 -12.36 33.50
CA LEU A 423 20.73 -11.15 34.32
C LEU A 423 21.90 -11.04 35.31
N ARG A 424 22.33 -12.16 35.89
CA ARG A 424 23.50 -12.21 36.80
C ARG A 424 24.82 -12.00 36.07
N TRP A 425 25.00 -12.67 34.93
CA TRP A 425 26.19 -12.54 34.08
C TRP A 425 26.44 -11.08 33.66
N ILE A 426 25.39 -10.40 33.18
CA ILE A 426 25.49 -9.02 32.68
C ILE A 426 25.80 -8.01 33.80
N ARG A 427 25.50 -8.35 35.05
CA ARG A 427 25.91 -7.59 36.25
C ARG A 427 27.37 -7.86 36.66
N GLY A 428 28.09 -8.69 35.91
CA GLY A 428 29.47 -9.07 36.20
C GLY A 428 29.61 -10.17 37.24
N GLU A 429 28.51 -10.86 37.60
CA GLU A 429 28.58 -12.04 38.46
C GLU A 429 29.12 -13.23 37.66
N GLN A 430 29.91 -14.09 38.32
CA GLN A 430 30.32 -15.36 37.70
C GLN A 430 29.13 -16.31 37.60
N VAL A 431 28.88 -16.78 36.37
CA VAL A 431 27.91 -17.85 36.08
C VAL A 431 28.53 -18.84 35.11
N ASP A 432 28.17 -20.11 35.23
CA ASP A 432 28.77 -21.20 34.43
C ASP A 432 28.52 -21.09 32.92
N THR A 433 27.51 -20.31 32.52
CA THR A 433 27.05 -20.10 31.14
C THR A 433 27.56 -18.79 30.53
N ALA A 434 28.49 -18.09 31.20
CA ALA A 434 29.02 -16.79 30.78
C ALA A 434 29.55 -16.79 29.33
N ALA A 435 30.29 -17.83 28.94
CA ALA A 435 30.84 -17.97 27.59
C ALA A 435 29.76 -18.12 26.51
N ASP A 436 28.65 -18.81 26.82
CA ASP A 436 27.53 -18.98 25.91
C ASP A 436 26.80 -17.66 25.69
N TYR A 437 26.62 -16.87 26.74
CA TYR A 437 26.01 -15.55 26.61
C TYR A 437 26.91 -14.57 25.84
N GLU A 438 28.22 -14.58 26.08
CA GLU A 438 29.17 -13.72 25.35
C GLU A 438 29.18 -14.02 23.85
N ARG A 439 29.04 -15.30 23.50
CA ARG A 439 28.94 -15.75 22.11
C ARG A 439 27.67 -15.27 21.41
N HIS A 440 26.52 -15.33 22.08
CA HIS A 440 25.22 -15.05 21.46
C HIS A 440 24.79 -13.57 21.60
N TRP A 441 25.17 -12.89 22.69
CA TRP A 441 24.85 -11.48 22.99
C TRP A 441 26.09 -10.65 23.36
N PRO A 442 27.09 -10.55 22.46
CA PRO A 442 28.30 -9.76 22.72
C PRO A 442 27.96 -8.28 22.93
N LYS A 443 28.64 -7.63 23.88
CA LYS A 443 28.36 -6.27 24.33
C LYS A 443 28.44 -5.23 23.21
N GLU A 444 29.30 -5.46 22.23
CA GLU A 444 29.52 -4.59 21.07
C GLU A 444 28.32 -4.59 20.12
N ARG A 445 27.59 -5.71 20.03
CA ARG A 445 26.43 -5.85 19.12
C ARG A 445 25.10 -5.62 19.84
N CYS A 446 25.00 -6.02 21.10
CA CYS A 446 23.78 -5.93 21.90
C CYS A 446 23.81 -4.76 22.90
N ARG A 447 24.38 -3.62 22.49
CA ARG A 447 24.62 -2.46 23.37
C ARG A 447 23.37 -2.01 24.14
N ARG A 448 22.19 -2.04 23.52
CA ARG A 448 20.93 -1.62 24.16
C ARG A 448 20.46 -2.59 25.23
N LEU A 449 20.57 -3.90 24.98
CA LEU A 449 20.32 -4.93 25.99
C LEU A 449 21.22 -4.71 27.20
N TRP A 450 22.52 -4.49 26.97
CA TRP A 450 23.48 -4.22 28.04
C TRP A 450 23.18 -2.91 28.78
N GLU A 451 22.88 -1.81 28.08
CA GLU A 451 22.51 -0.54 28.71
C GLU A 451 21.23 -0.65 29.54
N LEU A 452 20.24 -1.40 29.06
CA LEU A 452 18.97 -1.66 29.76
C LEU A 452 19.18 -2.49 31.03
N LEU A 453 19.87 -3.61 30.91
CA LEU A 453 20.10 -4.54 32.02
C LEU A 453 21.06 -4.00 33.07
N SER A 454 21.87 -2.99 32.71
CA SER A 454 22.72 -2.23 33.64
C SER A 454 21.95 -1.18 34.45
N GLN A 455 20.68 -0.89 34.12
CA GLN A 455 19.87 0.03 34.92
C GLN A 455 19.53 -0.62 36.26
N LYS A 456 19.68 0.13 37.36
CA LYS A 456 19.43 -0.39 38.72
C LYS A 456 17.96 -0.78 38.91
N GLU A 457 17.08 -0.12 38.15
CA GLU A 457 15.64 -0.27 38.14
C GLU A 457 15.19 -1.58 37.45
N PHE A 458 16.04 -2.24 36.67
CA PHE A 458 15.66 -3.42 35.87
C PHE A 458 15.51 -4.72 36.71
N ALA A 459 15.61 -4.67 38.04
CA ALA A 459 15.52 -5.87 38.88
C ALA A 459 14.06 -6.32 39.13
N PHE A 460 13.64 -7.45 38.56
CA PHE A 460 12.37 -8.10 38.91
C PHE A 460 12.53 -9.61 39.09
N GLU A 461 11.76 -10.20 40.00
CA GLU A 461 11.75 -11.64 40.25
C GLU A 461 10.78 -12.33 39.28
N LEU A 462 11.30 -13.32 38.55
CA LEU A 462 10.50 -14.21 37.70
C LEU A 462 10.23 -15.52 38.45
N GLN A 463 8.96 -15.88 38.58
CA GLN A 463 8.53 -17.19 39.06
C GLN A 463 8.26 -18.11 37.86
N PRO A 464 8.43 -19.44 37.96
CA PRO A 464 8.27 -20.37 36.83
C PRO A 464 6.90 -20.22 36.13
N GLY A 465 5.81 -20.20 36.90
CA GLY A 465 4.46 -20.05 36.36
C GLY A 465 4.12 -18.65 35.83
N ILE A 466 4.98 -17.65 36.06
CA ILE A 466 4.85 -16.29 35.52
C ILE A 466 5.56 -16.20 34.16
N LEU A 467 6.76 -16.78 34.04
CA LEU A 467 7.54 -16.77 32.81
C LEU A 467 6.78 -17.45 31.66
N ASP A 468 6.14 -18.58 31.92
CA ASP A 468 5.35 -19.30 30.92
C ASP A 468 4.20 -18.43 30.35
N ARG A 469 3.53 -17.65 31.21
CA ARG A 469 2.49 -16.70 30.81
C ARG A 469 3.03 -15.49 30.02
N LEU A 470 4.25 -15.05 30.32
CA LEU A 470 4.96 -13.98 29.58
C LEU A 470 5.53 -14.46 28.23
N ILE A 471 5.76 -15.77 28.07
CA ILE A 471 6.23 -16.39 26.84
C ILE A 471 5.07 -16.64 25.88
N HIS A 472 3.98 -17.20 26.39
CA HIS A 472 2.79 -17.61 25.61
C HIS A 472 1.72 -16.53 25.47
N LEU A 473 2.06 -15.27 25.79
CA LEU A 473 1.19 -14.10 25.77
C LEU A 473 0.01 -14.23 24.79
N SER A 474 -1.21 -14.14 25.33
CA SER A 474 -2.49 -14.18 24.60
C SER A 474 -2.92 -15.49 23.94
N ALA A 475 -2.21 -16.62 24.11
CA ALA A 475 -2.82 -17.92 23.82
C ALA A 475 -3.94 -18.17 24.86
N PRO A 476 -5.23 -18.26 24.46
CA PRO A 476 -6.27 -18.64 25.39
C PRO A 476 -5.89 -20.01 25.97
N PRO A 477 -6.06 -20.24 27.28
CA PRO A 477 -5.83 -21.56 27.83
C PRO A 477 -6.65 -22.55 27.01
N VAL A 478 -6.02 -23.62 26.52
CA VAL A 478 -6.74 -24.71 25.86
C VAL A 478 -7.77 -25.19 26.87
N GLN A 479 -9.03 -24.84 26.67
CA GLN A 479 -10.10 -25.41 27.48
C GLN A 479 -10.04 -26.90 27.20
N ALA A 480 -9.80 -27.71 28.24
CA ALA A 480 -9.91 -29.14 28.14
C ALA A 480 -11.32 -29.41 27.61
N ILE A 481 -11.40 -29.87 26.36
CA ILE A 481 -12.64 -30.42 25.81
C ILE A 481 -12.98 -31.56 26.78
N PRO A 482 -14.11 -31.51 27.50
CA PRO A 482 -14.50 -32.64 28.33
C PRO A 482 -14.55 -33.86 27.41
N GLU A 483 -13.89 -34.97 27.78
CA GLU A 483 -13.99 -36.22 27.04
C GLU A 483 -15.47 -36.56 26.86
N GLU A 484 -15.98 -36.30 25.66
CA GLU A 484 -17.34 -36.63 25.30
C GLU A 484 -17.36 -38.14 25.11
N LYS A 485 -17.84 -38.86 26.14
CA LYS A 485 -18.11 -40.29 26.05
C LYS A 485 -18.92 -40.54 24.78
N ALA A 486 -18.37 -41.37 23.90
CA ALA A 486 -19.04 -41.82 22.69
C ALA A 486 -20.50 -42.21 23.02
N PRO A 487 -21.51 -41.58 22.37
CA PRO A 487 -22.89 -41.92 22.62
C PRO A 487 -23.17 -43.35 22.15
N PRO A 488 -24.02 -44.12 22.86
CA PRO A 488 -24.37 -45.46 22.44
C PRO A 488 -25.17 -45.39 21.14
N ALA A 489 -24.90 -46.33 20.23
CA ALA A 489 -25.62 -46.46 18.98
C ALA A 489 -27.14 -46.56 19.23
N ALA A 490 -27.90 -45.60 18.71
CA ALA A 490 -29.36 -45.57 18.75
C ALA A 490 -29.94 -45.81 17.34
N PRO A 491 -31.13 -46.41 17.25
CA PRO A 491 -31.58 -47.18 16.09
C PRO A 491 -32.09 -46.32 14.93
N GLU A 492 -31.99 -46.86 13.72
CA GLU A 492 -32.60 -46.31 12.50
C GLU A 492 -34.09 -46.03 12.69
N ALA A 493 -34.45 -44.75 12.74
CA ALA A 493 -35.83 -44.29 12.61
C ALA A 493 -35.88 -43.10 11.64
N ALA A 494 -36.82 -43.18 10.69
CA ALA A 494 -36.99 -42.33 9.53
C ALA A 494 -37.06 -40.82 9.84
N ARG A 495 -36.32 -40.02 9.06
CA ARG A 495 -36.45 -38.56 9.01
C ARG A 495 -37.50 -38.16 7.96
N PRO A 496 -38.32 -37.11 8.21
CA PRO A 496 -39.41 -36.72 7.31
C PRO A 496 -38.87 -36.04 6.05
N ALA A 497 -39.51 -36.34 4.92
CA ALA A 497 -39.24 -35.77 3.62
C ALA A 497 -39.52 -34.26 3.61
N ARG A 498 -38.50 -33.46 3.27
CA ARG A 498 -38.71 -32.10 2.74
C ARG A 498 -38.90 -32.22 1.25
N GLU A 499 -40.06 -31.76 0.77
CA GLU A 499 -40.41 -31.73 -0.65
C GLU A 499 -39.37 -30.92 -1.42
N ARG A 500 -38.68 -31.62 -2.33
CA ARG A 500 -37.83 -31.03 -3.36
C ARG A 500 -38.75 -30.45 -4.43
N PRO A 501 -38.48 -29.26 -5.00
CA PRO A 501 -39.17 -28.85 -6.21
C PRO A 501 -38.78 -29.84 -7.33
N GLU A 502 -39.71 -30.73 -7.66
CA GLU A 502 -39.61 -31.60 -8.83
C GLU A 502 -39.82 -30.78 -10.10
N LYS A 503 -38.95 -31.07 -11.08
CA LYS A 503 -38.87 -30.62 -12.49
C LYS A 503 -37.75 -29.62 -12.76
N VAL A 504 -36.54 -30.15 -12.97
CA VAL A 504 -35.92 -30.38 -14.30
C VAL A 504 -34.72 -31.32 -14.09
N THR A 505 -34.95 -32.64 -13.99
CA THR A 505 -33.87 -33.65 -14.02
C THR A 505 -34.22 -34.75 -15.02
N ALA A 506 -34.51 -34.33 -16.25
CA ALA A 506 -34.60 -35.22 -17.40
C ALA A 506 -33.59 -34.71 -18.43
N GLY A 507 -32.45 -35.41 -18.54
CA GLY A 507 -31.38 -35.08 -19.48
C GLY A 507 -30.01 -34.78 -18.84
N LEU A 508 -29.53 -35.60 -17.90
CA LEU A 508 -28.09 -35.69 -17.62
C LEU A 508 -27.51 -36.78 -18.53
N GLU A 509 -27.50 -36.50 -19.83
CA GLU A 509 -26.76 -37.30 -20.80
C GLU A 509 -25.59 -36.47 -21.33
N ARG A 510 -24.38 -37.02 -21.16
CA ARG A 510 -23.11 -36.69 -21.85
C ARG A 510 -22.33 -35.49 -21.31
N VAL A 511 -21.03 -35.51 -21.62
CA VAL A 511 -19.88 -34.74 -21.10
C VAL A 511 -20.00 -33.19 -21.26
N GLU A 512 -21.17 -32.63 -21.57
CA GLU A 512 -21.40 -31.20 -21.87
C GLU A 512 -21.22 -30.25 -20.68
N TRP A 513 -21.00 -30.77 -19.46
CA TRP A 513 -20.75 -29.95 -18.27
C TRP A 513 -19.28 -29.56 -18.10
N LEU A 514 -18.36 -30.25 -18.78
CA LEU A 514 -16.94 -29.96 -18.74
C LEU A 514 -16.63 -28.72 -19.60
N PRO A 515 -15.95 -27.70 -19.04
CA PRO A 515 -15.53 -26.54 -19.83
C PRO A 515 -14.70 -26.97 -21.03
N ALA A 516 -14.88 -26.30 -22.17
CA ALA A 516 -14.10 -26.59 -23.36
C ALA A 516 -12.60 -26.37 -23.08
N LEU A 517 -11.75 -27.32 -23.48
CA LEU A 517 -10.31 -27.31 -23.20
C LEU A 517 -9.50 -27.24 -24.50
N VAL A 518 -8.33 -26.60 -24.40
CA VAL A 518 -7.35 -26.46 -25.48
C VAL A 518 -6.00 -26.96 -24.97
N ARG A 519 -5.29 -27.73 -25.80
CA ARG A 519 -3.96 -28.26 -25.49
C ARG A 519 -2.88 -27.23 -25.78
N VAL A 520 -2.06 -26.92 -24.77
CA VAL A 520 -0.83 -26.14 -24.94
C VAL A 520 0.37 -27.07 -24.81
N PRO A 521 1.27 -27.15 -25.82
CA PRO A 521 2.41 -28.06 -25.79
C PRO A 521 3.45 -27.65 -24.75
N ALA A 522 4.19 -28.64 -24.25
CA ALA A 522 5.43 -28.40 -23.50
C ALA A 522 6.44 -27.62 -24.34
N GLY A 523 7.30 -26.84 -23.70
CA GLY A 523 8.38 -26.13 -24.39
C GLY A 523 8.61 -24.74 -23.83
N SER A 524 9.80 -24.22 -24.08
CA SER A 524 10.16 -22.86 -23.70
C SER A 524 9.50 -21.83 -24.63
N PHE A 525 9.26 -20.62 -24.12
CA PHE A 525 8.73 -19.52 -24.92
C PHE A 525 9.32 -18.19 -24.44
N LEU A 526 9.25 -17.16 -25.27
CA LEU A 526 9.60 -15.80 -24.85
C LEU A 526 8.48 -15.27 -23.96
N MET A 527 8.78 -15.03 -22.68
CA MET A 527 7.87 -14.46 -21.70
C MET A 527 8.23 -12.99 -21.45
N GLY A 528 7.23 -12.13 -21.30
CA GLY A 528 7.38 -10.69 -21.14
C GLY A 528 7.72 -9.95 -22.43
N SER A 529 8.08 -8.68 -22.28
CA SER A 529 8.18 -7.72 -23.38
C SER A 529 9.58 -7.16 -23.55
N ASP A 530 9.91 -6.77 -24.78
CA ASP A 530 11.14 -6.06 -25.12
C ASP A 530 10.74 -4.67 -25.60
N LYS A 531 11.13 -3.61 -24.87
CA LYS A 531 10.78 -2.21 -25.22
C LYS A 531 11.20 -1.79 -26.63
N LYS A 532 12.10 -2.52 -27.29
CA LYS A 532 12.44 -2.27 -28.70
C LYS A 532 11.37 -2.75 -29.68
N GLN A 533 10.65 -3.82 -29.32
CA GLN A 533 9.62 -4.47 -30.14
C GLN A 533 8.21 -4.08 -29.69
N ASP A 534 8.05 -3.80 -28.39
CA ASP A 534 6.83 -3.35 -27.75
C ASP A 534 7.11 -2.05 -26.97
N PRO A 535 7.10 -0.88 -27.62
CA PRO A 535 7.36 0.39 -26.96
C PRO A 535 6.36 0.73 -25.85
N ASP A 536 5.17 0.12 -25.89
CA ASP A 536 4.08 0.32 -24.93
C ASP A 536 4.17 -0.63 -23.73
N ALA A 537 5.20 -1.49 -23.67
CA ALA A 537 5.41 -2.41 -22.56
C ALA A 537 5.67 -1.68 -21.23
N PHE A 538 4.88 -2.04 -20.22
CA PHE A 538 5.09 -1.57 -18.85
C PHE A 538 6.35 -2.21 -18.24
N ASP A 539 6.97 -1.53 -17.28
CA ASP A 539 8.22 -1.99 -16.67
C ASP A 539 8.08 -3.36 -15.97
N ALA A 540 6.88 -3.68 -15.48
CA ALA A 540 6.60 -4.98 -14.86
C ALA A 540 6.65 -6.16 -15.85
N GLU A 541 6.50 -5.89 -17.15
CA GLU A 541 6.59 -6.87 -18.23
C GLU A 541 8.03 -7.13 -18.68
N LEU A 542 8.99 -6.38 -18.13
CA LEU A 542 10.40 -6.46 -18.52
C LEU A 542 11.24 -7.29 -17.54
N PRO A 543 12.39 -7.82 -17.97
CA PRO A 543 12.77 -8.01 -19.36
C PRO A 543 12.05 -9.20 -20.00
N GLN A 544 11.91 -9.18 -21.32
CA GLN A 544 11.64 -10.40 -22.06
C GLN A 544 12.76 -11.42 -21.80
N HIS A 545 12.36 -12.64 -21.45
CA HIS A 545 13.27 -13.73 -21.14
C HIS A 545 12.73 -15.05 -21.68
N LEU A 546 13.59 -16.06 -21.75
CA LEU A 546 13.20 -17.39 -22.20
C LEU A 546 12.70 -18.20 -21.00
N GLU A 547 11.38 -18.32 -20.85
CA GLU A 547 10.73 -19.09 -19.79
C GLU A 547 10.77 -20.58 -20.12
N LYS A 548 11.12 -21.43 -19.14
CA LYS A 548 11.43 -22.87 -19.33
C LYS A 548 10.66 -23.81 -18.40
N SER A 549 9.82 -23.29 -17.52
CA SER A 549 9.05 -24.03 -16.51
C SER A 549 7.95 -24.90 -17.11
N ILE A 550 7.50 -24.62 -18.34
CA ILE A 550 6.49 -25.42 -19.06
C ILE A 550 7.13 -26.70 -19.61
N THR A 551 7.39 -27.65 -18.71
CA THR A 551 8.10 -28.91 -19.01
C THR A 551 7.18 -30.04 -19.46
N ARG A 552 5.85 -29.87 -19.29
CA ARG A 552 4.82 -30.84 -19.69
C ARG A 552 3.69 -30.12 -20.42
N PRO A 553 2.99 -30.79 -21.35
CA PRO A 553 1.77 -30.22 -21.92
C PRO A 553 0.70 -30.10 -20.83
N TYR A 554 -0.18 -29.12 -20.99
CA TYR A 554 -1.33 -28.94 -20.12
C TYR A 554 -2.55 -28.56 -20.98
N LEU A 555 -3.73 -28.73 -20.40
CA LEU A 555 -4.96 -28.25 -21.01
C LEU A 555 -5.38 -26.96 -20.31
N ILE A 556 -5.79 -25.96 -21.06
CA ILE A 556 -6.33 -24.71 -20.53
C ILE A 556 -7.76 -24.52 -21.05
N GLY A 557 -8.62 -23.87 -20.25
CA GLY A 557 -9.95 -23.50 -20.69
C GLY A 557 -9.89 -22.69 -21.99
N LYS A 558 -10.66 -23.09 -23.00
CA LYS A 558 -10.81 -22.33 -24.25
C LYS A 558 -11.37 -20.94 -23.98
N TYR A 559 -12.31 -20.87 -23.05
CA TYR A 559 -13.02 -19.68 -22.62
C TYR A 559 -12.75 -19.40 -21.14
N PRO A 560 -12.93 -18.15 -20.66
CA PRO A 560 -13.11 -17.89 -19.24
C PRO A 560 -14.32 -18.66 -18.69
N VAL A 561 -14.34 -18.93 -17.39
CA VAL A 561 -15.47 -19.61 -16.75
C VAL A 561 -16.73 -18.75 -16.88
N THR A 562 -17.81 -19.34 -17.38
CA THR A 562 -19.07 -18.66 -17.62
C THR A 562 -19.95 -18.59 -16.38
N ASN A 563 -20.94 -17.69 -16.38
CA ASN A 563 -21.97 -17.62 -15.35
C ASN A 563 -22.73 -18.96 -15.22
N ALA A 564 -23.02 -19.65 -16.33
CA ALA A 564 -23.67 -20.96 -16.31
C ALA A 564 -22.83 -22.04 -15.62
N GLU A 565 -21.52 -22.09 -15.91
CA GLU A 565 -20.60 -23.03 -15.30
C GLU A 565 -20.42 -22.74 -13.80
N PHE A 566 -20.28 -21.47 -13.41
CA PHE A 566 -20.15 -21.08 -12.02
C PHE A 566 -21.45 -21.31 -11.22
N ALA A 567 -22.61 -21.07 -11.82
CA ALA A 567 -23.91 -21.36 -11.20
C ALA A 567 -24.08 -22.85 -10.86
N ARG A 568 -23.57 -23.76 -11.71
CA ARG A 568 -23.59 -25.21 -11.41
C ARG A 568 -22.75 -25.54 -10.18
N PHE A 569 -21.57 -24.93 -10.04
CA PHE A 569 -20.74 -25.08 -8.85
C PHE A 569 -21.50 -24.64 -7.59
N VAL A 570 -22.09 -23.44 -7.62
CA VAL A 570 -22.87 -22.91 -6.48
C VAL A 570 -24.07 -23.80 -6.16
N GLN A 571 -24.81 -24.27 -7.17
CA GLN A 571 -25.95 -25.17 -6.98
C GLN A 571 -25.55 -26.54 -6.40
N ALA A 572 -24.43 -27.10 -6.85
CA ALA A 572 -23.95 -28.40 -6.42
C ALA A 572 -23.39 -28.40 -4.98
N THR A 573 -22.81 -27.28 -4.55
CA THR A 573 -22.07 -27.18 -3.28
C THR A 573 -22.79 -26.36 -2.21
N GLY A 574 -23.74 -25.50 -2.60
CA GLY A 574 -24.29 -24.46 -1.74
C GLY A 574 -23.28 -23.35 -1.40
N TYR A 575 -22.22 -23.19 -2.19
CA TYR A 575 -21.15 -22.22 -1.94
C TYR A 575 -21.68 -20.78 -1.92
N GLN A 576 -21.20 -19.99 -0.95
CA GLN A 576 -21.43 -18.55 -0.89
C GLN A 576 -20.11 -17.82 -1.14
N THR A 577 -20.09 -17.00 -2.19
CA THR A 577 -18.91 -16.20 -2.57
C THR A 577 -18.60 -15.12 -1.54
N ALA A 578 -17.38 -14.56 -1.59
CA ALA A 578 -17.02 -13.43 -0.74
C ALA A 578 -17.95 -12.22 -0.92
N GLY A 579 -18.44 -11.97 -2.14
CA GLY A 579 -19.38 -10.89 -2.44
C GLY A 579 -20.80 -11.10 -1.91
N GLU A 580 -21.21 -12.36 -1.68
CA GLU A 580 -22.54 -12.71 -1.11
C GLU A 580 -22.55 -12.70 0.42
N LYS A 581 -21.39 -12.81 1.07
CA LYS A 581 -21.29 -12.82 2.54
C LYS A 581 -21.63 -11.43 3.13
N PRO A 582 -22.14 -11.35 4.38
CA PRO A 582 -22.43 -10.08 5.03
C PRO A 582 -21.22 -9.14 5.03
N GLY A 583 -21.41 -7.92 4.54
CA GLY A 583 -20.32 -6.93 4.39
C GLY A 583 -19.53 -7.03 3.08
N GLY A 584 -19.87 -7.98 2.19
CA GLY A 584 -19.32 -8.05 0.83
C GLY A 584 -19.64 -6.81 0.00
N LYS A 585 -18.59 -6.17 -0.53
CA LYS A 585 -18.71 -4.98 -1.39
C LYS A 585 -17.84 -5.14 -2.63
N GLY A 586 -18.47 -5.35 -3.78
CA GLY A 586 -17.80 -5.36 -5.07
C GLY A 586 -17.56 -3.94 -5.58
N TRP A 587 -16.41 -3.70 -6.21
CA TRP A 587 -16.18 -2.46 -6.94
C TRP A 587 -16.94 -2.51 -8.26
N ALA A 588 -17.87 -1.58 -8.42
CA ALA A 588 -18.78 -1.47 -9.56
C ALA A 588 -19.03 0.01 -9.91
N LEU A 589 -19.65 0.26 -11.07
CA LEU A 589 -20.00 1.61 -11.49
C LEU A 589 -21.44 1.90 -11.06
N PHE A 590 -21.60 2.61 -9.95
CA PHE A 590 -22.92 2.96 -9.42
C PHE A 590 -23.15 4.46 -9.55
N GLU A 591 -24.23 4.85 -10.24
CA GLU A 591 -24.57 6.25 -10.56
C GLU A 591 -23.43 7.01 -11.28
N GLY A 592 -22.69 6.33 -12.16
CA GLY A 592 -21.60 6.92 -12.94
C GLY A 592 -20.32 7.18 -12.13
N LYS A 593 -20.19 6.62 -10.92
CA LYS A 593 -18.99 6.70 -10.08
C LYS A 593 -18.50 5.32 -9.67
N TRP A 594 -17.19 5.12 -9.72
CA TRP A 594 -16.54 3.92 -9.20
C TRP A 594 -16.54 3.94 -7.68
N GLN A 595 -17.20 2.96 -7.07
CA GLN A 595 -17.30 2.86 -5.62
C GLN A 595 -17.55 1.42 -5.18
N PRO A 596 -17.22 1.07 -3.92
CA PRO A 596 -17.63 -0.21 -3.34
C PRO A 596 -19.14 -0.25 -3.15
N VAL A 597 -19.82 -1.16 -3.84
CA VAL A 597 -21.28 -1.33 -3.83
C VAL A 597 -21.64 -2.54 -2.99
N GLU A 598 -22.45 -2.34 -1.96
CA GLU A 598 -22.95 -3.41 -1.11
C GLU A 598 -23.93 -4.31 -1.87
N GLY A 599 -23.71 -5.62 -1.83
CA GLY A 599 -24.48 -6.59 -2.59
C GLY A 599 -24.11 -6.70 -4.07
N ALA A 600 -23.03 -6.04 -4.53
CA ALA A 600 -22.42 -6.37 -5.81
C ALA A 600 -21.66 -7.70 -5.70
N ASN A 601 -22.07 -8.69 -6.50
CA ASN A 601 -21.54 -10.05 -6.50
C ASN A 601 -21.76 -10.70 -7.87
N TRP A 602 -21.41 -11.98 -8.02
CA TRP A 602 -21.49 -12.68 -9.30
C TRP A 602 -22.90 -12.77 -9.90
N GLN A 603 -23.96 -12.80 -9.07
CA GLN A 603 -25.36 -12.79 -9.54
C GLN A 603 -25.88 -11.38 -9.82
N HIS A 604 -25.27 -10.39 -9.16
CA HIS A 604 -25.63 -8.99 -9.18
C HIS A 604 -24.39 -8.10 -9.46
N PRO A 605 -23.79 -8.14 -10.68
CA PRO A 605 -22.45 -7.59 -10.92
C PRO A 605 -22.28 -6.09 -10.69
N GLU A 606 -23.35 -5.31 -10.90
CA GLU A 606 -23.38 -3.85 -10.72
C GLU A 606 -24.12 -3.43 -9.42
N GLY A 607 -24.39 -4.39 -8.53
CA GLY A 607 -25.12 -4.18 -7.27
C GLY A 607 -26.53 -4.78 -7.26
N PRO A 608 -27.28 -4.63 -6.15
CA PRO A 608 -28.49 -5.41 -5.84
C PRO A 608 -29.63 -5.35 -6.87
N GLN A 609 -29.62 -4.35 -7.74
CA GLN A 609 -30.64 -4.16 -8.79
C GLN A 609 -30.26 -4.78 -10.13
N SER A 610 -29.00 -5.17 -10.32
CA SER A 610 -28.53 -5.84 -11.53
C SER A 610 -28.84 -7.33 -11.48
N SER A 611 -28.77 -8.04 -12.62
CA SER A 611 -28.89 -9.50 -12.65
C SER A 611 -28.02 -10.06 -13.78
N ILE A 612 -27.74 -11.37 -13.70
CA ILE A 612 -27.14 -12.15 -14.79
C ILE A 612 -28.19 -12.76 -15.75
N GLU A 613 -29.44 -12.30 -15.70
CA GLU A 613 -30.48 -12.79 -16.61
C GLU A 613 -30.10 -12.44 -18.05
N GLY A 614 -30.04 -13.45 -18.93
CA GLY A 614 -29.58 -13.29 -20.30
C GLY A 614 -28.06 -13.20 -20.48
N LEU A 615 -27.27 -13.37 -19.40
CA LEU A 615 -25.80 -13.30 -19.41
C LEU A 615 -25.15 -14.64 -19.00
N LEU A 616 -25.83 -15.76 -19.21
CA LEU A 616 -25.35 -17.08 -18.75
C LEU A 616 -24.09 -17.58 -19.47
N ASP A 617 -23.90 -17.15 -20.71
CA ASP A 617 -22.75 -17.41 -21.58
C ASP A 617 -21.66 -16.32 -21.50
N HIS A 618 -21.85 -15.31 -20.66
CA HIS A 618 -20.82 -14.32 -20.32
C HIS A 618 -19.86 -14.86 -19.26
N PRO A 619 -18.62 -14.33 -19.18
CA PRO A 619 -17.70 -14.67 -18.11
C PRO A 619 -18.27 -14.29 -16.74
N VAL A 620 -18.05 -15.15 -15.74
CA VAL A 620 -18.37 -14.83 -14.35
C VAL A 620 -17.43 -13.72 -13.85
N VAL A 621 -18.00 -12.73 -13.16
CA VAL A 621 -17.30 -11.57 -12.59
C VAL A 621 -17.64 -11.38 -11.12
N GLN A 622 -17.02 -10.41 -10.44
CA GLN A 622 -17.17 -10.21 -8.99
C GLN A 622 -16.85 -11.50 -8.20
N VAL A 623 -15.82 -12.22 -8.64
CA VAL A 623 -15.28 -13.41 -7.97
C VAL A 623 -13.85 -13.14 -7.52
N THR A 624 -13.56 -13.47 -6.26
CA THR A 624 -12.21 -13.36 -5.72
C THR A 624 -11.32 -14.49 -6.22
N TRP A 625 -10.01 -14.35 -6.05
CA TRP A 625 -9.05 -15.42 -6.31
C TRP A 625 -9.38 -16.69 -5.49
N ARG A 626 -9.89 -16.52 -4.26
CA ARG A 626 -10.30 -17.64 -3.40
C ARG A 626 -11.58 -18.32 -3.87
N ASP A 627 -12.55 -17.56 -4.40
CA ASP A 627 -13.75 -18.13 -5.00
C ASP A 627 -13.38 -18.99 -6.23
N ALA A 628 -12.44 -18.50 -7.05
CA ALA A 628 -11.91 -19.22 -8.20
C ALA A 628 -11.18 -20.53 -7.82
N LEU A 629 -10.38 -20.52 -6.74
CA LEU A 629 -9.77 -21.74 -6.21
C LEU A 629 -10.80 -22.75 -5.70
N ALA A 630 -11.87 -22.29 -5.04
CA ALA A 630 -12.94 -23.16 -4.57
C ALA A 630 -13.66 -23.85 -5.74
N TYR A 631 -13.90 -23.12 -6.84
CA TYR A 631 -14.41 -23.69 -8.08
C TYR A 631 -13.46 -24.75 -8.66
N CYS A 632 -12.16 -24.46 -8.72
CA CYS A 632 -11.15 -25.41 -9.22
C CYS A 632 -11.08 -26.69 -8.37
N ALA A 633 -11.15 -26.58 -7.04
CA ALA A 633 -11.17 -27.72 -6.14
C ALA A 633 -12.41 -28.60 -6.35
N TRP A 634 -13.58 -27.99 -6.49
CA TRP A 634 -14.81 -28.70 -6.81
C TRP A 634 -14.74 -29.43 -8.16
N LEU A 635 -14.23 -28.75 -9.20
CA LEU A 635 -14.13 -29.31 -10.54
C LEU A 635 -13.10 -30.45 -10.59
N THR A 636 -12.02 -30.37 -9.81
CA THR A 636 -11.06 -31.46 -9.60
C THR A 636 -11.77 -32.71 -9.06
N GLU A 637 -12.66 -32.56 -8.08
CA GLU A 637 -13.43 -33.68 -7.54
C GLU A 637 -14.34 -34.30 -8.62
N GLN A 638 -15.04 -33.46 -9.41
CA GLN A 638 -15.95 -33.96 -10.44
C GLN A 638 -15.21 -34.70 -11.58
N ILE A 639 -14.08 -34.16 -12.03
CA ILE A 639 -13.27 -34.82 -13.07
C ILE A 639 -12.75 -36.17 -12.56
N ASN A 640 -12.23 -36.24 -11.35
CA ASN A 640 -11.72 -37.51 -10.83
C ASN A 640 -12.85 -38.52 -10.54
N LYS A 641 -14.07 -38.07 -10.22
CA LYS A 641 -15.24 -38.97 -10.20
C LYS A 641 -15.50 -39.57 -11.58
N LEU A 642 -15.44 -38.76 -12.64
CA LEU A 642 -15.61 -39.20 -14.01
C LEU A 642 -14.51 -40.19 -14.42
N VAL A 643 -13.23 -39.88 -14.11
CA VAL A 643 -12.08 -40.77 -14.34
C VAL A 643 -12.31 -42.14 -13.69
N ASN A 644 -12.75 -42.17 -12.42
CA ASN A 644 -12.95 -43.42 -11.68
C ASN A 644 -14.19 -44.22 -12.13
N GLN A 645 -15.21 -43.58 -12.69
CA GLN A 645 -16.49 -44.22 -13.03
C GLN A 645 -16.61 -44.58 -14.51
N GLN A 646 -15.97 -43.82 -15.40
CA GLN A 646 -16.22 -43.84 -16.85
C GLN A 646 -14.96 -43.48 -17.67
N GLU A 647 -13.82 -44.13 -17.38
CA GLU A 647 -12.53 -43.83 -18.01
C GLU A 647 -12.56 -43.85 -19.56
N GLY A 648 -13.37 -44.74 -20.16
CA GLY A 648 -13.53 -44.87 -21.61
C GLY A 648 -14.36 -43.78 -22.30
N GLU A 649 -14.97 -42.86 -21.54
CA GLU A 649 -15.84 -41.77 -22.05
C GLU A 649 -15.22 -40.38 -21.87
N LEU A 650 -14.00 -40.30 -21.33
CA LEU A 650 -13.26 -39.04 -21.21
C LEU A 650 -12.97 -38.44 -22.59
N PRO A 651 -13.02 -37.10 -22.75
CA PRO A 651 -12.50 -36.42 -23.93
C PRO A 651 -11.07 -36.88 -24.27
N PRO A 652 -10.72 -37.07 -25.56
CA PRO A 652 -9.40 -37.57 -25.96
C PRO A 652 -8.23 -36.80 -25.35
N GLU A 653 -8.38 -35.48 -25.20
CA GLU A 653 -7.39 -34.59 -24.60
C GLU A 653 -7.15 -34.92 -23.13
N LEU A 654 -8.22 -35.22 -22.38
CA LEU A 654 -8.13 -35.63 -20.98
C LEU A 654 -7.58 -37.04 -20.82
N GLN A 655 -7.87 -37.96 -21.75
CA GLN A 655 -7.28 -39.30 -21.77
C GLN A 655 -5.76 -39.24 -21.99
N GLU A 656 -5.29 -38.44 -22.95
CA GLU A 656 -3.85 -38.25 -23.21
C GLU A 656 -3.14 -37.66 -21.99
N LEU A 657 -3.79 -36.72 -21.30
CA LEU A 657 -3.24 -36.09 -20.10
C LEU A 657 -3.24 -37.06 -18.89
N LEU A 658 -4.31 -37.83 -18.72
CA LEU A 658 -4.44 -38.83 -17.65
C LEU A 658 -3.39 -39.94 -17.79
N ALA A 659 -3.08 -40.37 -19.02
CA ALA A 659 -2.04 -41.35 -19.30
C ALA A 659 -0.64 -40.90 -18.84
N GLN A 660 -0.43 -39.60 -18.61
CA GLN A 660 0.81 -39.02 -18.09
C GLN A 660 0.79 -38.84 -16.56
N SER A 661 -0.33 -39.16 -15.90
CA SER A 661 -0.49 -39.03 -14.45
C SER A 661 0.01 -40.27 -13.71
N PRO A 662 1.00 -40.16 -12.81
CA PRO A 662 1.46 -41.30 -12.02
C PRO A 662 0.42 -41.77 -10.99
N THR A 663 -0.50 -40.88 -10.60
CA THR A 663 -1.56 -41.14 -9.62
C THR A 663 -2.88 -41.57 -10.26
N HIS A 664 -2.93 -41.66 -11.60
CA HIS A 664 -4.16 -41.85 -12.37
C HIS A 664 -5.26 -40.84 -12.00
N SER A 665 -4.85 -39.61 -11.69
CA SER A 665 -5.74 -38.51 -11.30
C SER A 665 -5.35 -37.21 -12.01
N LEU A 666 -6.32 -36.31 -12.17
CA LEU A 666 -6.13 -34.99 -12.77
C LEU A 666 -6.38 -33.89 -11.74
N MET A 667 -5.68 -32.76 -11.87
CA MET A 667 -5.88 -31.57 -11.06
C MET A 667 -6.42 -30.43 -11.91
N VAL A 668 -7.42 -29.73 -11.41
CA VAL A 668 -7.86 -28.43 -11.94
C VAL A 668 -7.39 -27.32 -11.03
N ARG A 669 -6.80 -26.28 -11.61
CA ARG A 669 -6.24 -25.13 -10.90
C ARG A 669 -6.33 -23.87 -11.76
N LEU A 670 -6.00 -22.72 -11.16
CA LEU A 670 -5.72 -21.52 -11.93
C LEU A 670 -4.43 -21.70 -12.75
N PRO A 671 -4.31 -21.05 -13.92
CA PRO A 671 -3.06 -21.03 -14.66
C PRO A 671 -1.98 -20.34 -13.82
N THR A 672 -0.75 -20.83 -13.91
CA THR A 672 0.40 -19.96 -13.59
C THR A 672 0.46 -18.83 -14.59
N GLU A 673 1.10 -17.72 -14.24
CA GLU A 673 1.27 -16.59 -15.15
C GLU A 673 1.98 -17.00 -16.45
N ALA A 674 3.01 -17.84 -16.34
CA ALA A 674 3.75 -18.37 -17.49
C ALA A 674 2.88 -19.25 -18.39
N GLU A 675 2.02 -20.09 -17.83
CA GLU A 675 1.07 -20.88 -18.62
C GLU A 675 0.08 -19.97 -19.34
N TRP A 676 -0.51 -19.01 -18.61
CA TRP A 676 -1.46 -18.09 -19.21
C TRP A 676 -0.85 -17.33 -20.39
N GLU A 677 0.35 -16.78 -20.21
CA GLU A 677 1.01 -16.00 -21.26
C GLU A 677 1.38 -16.87 -22.46
N LYS A 678 1.91 -18.08 -22.23
CA LYS A 678 2.19 -19.02 -23.32
C LYS A 678 0.92 -19.33 -24.09
N ALA A 679 -0.19 -19.61 -23.40
CA ALA A 679 -1.48 -19.89 -24.03
C ALA A 679 -1.98 -18.72 -24.87
N ALA A 680 -1.73 -17.47 -24.44
CA ALA A 680 -2.15 -16.26 -25.15
C ALA A 680 -1.30 -15.97 -26.39
N ARG A 681 0.03 -16.08 -26.29
CA ARG A 681 0.96 -15.57 -27.31
C ARG A 681 1.62 -16.63 -28.18
N GLY A 682 1.66 -17.89 -27.76
CA GLY A 682 2.49 -18.89 -28.42
C GLY A 682 3.98 -18.71 -28.11
N GLU A 683 4.84 -18.93 -29.10
CA GLU A 683 6.31 -18.94 -28.92
C GLU A 683 7.03 -17.80 -29.66
N ASP A 684 6.32 -17.06 -30.50
CA ASP A 684 6.87 -16.07 -31.44
C ASP A 684 6.91 -14.63 -30.90
N GLY A 685 6.50 -14.43 -29.65
CA GLY A 685 6.62 -13.14 -28.99
C GLY A 685 5.55 -12.10 -29.40
N ARG A 686 4.46 -12.50 -30.06
CA ARG A 686 3.41 -11.56 -30.51
C ARG A 686 2.79 -10.69 -29.40
N LEU A 687 2.30 -9.50 -29.78
CA LEU A 687 1.71 -8.50 -28.88
C LEU A 687 0.26 -8.83 -28.49
N TRP A 688 -0.57 -9.26 -29.43
CA TRP A 688 -1.94 -9.75 -29.20
C TRP A 688 -2.07 -11.19 -29.69
N PRO A 689 -3.11 -11.94 -29.26
CA PRO A 689 -3.23 -13.36 -29.58
C PRO A 689 -3.17 -13.66 -31.10
N TRP A 690 -3.68 -12.73 -31.91
CA TRP A 690 -3.72 -12.82 -33.37
C TRP A 690 -2.54 -12.16 -34.09
N GLY A 691 -1.61 -11.48 -33.42
CA GLY A 691 -0.43 -10.86 -34.03
C GLY A 691 -0.01 -9.52 -33.43
N ASN A 692 0.72 -8.71 -34.21
CA ASN A 692 1.34 -7.46 -33.75
C ASN A 692 0.61 -6.19 -34.21
N GLN A 693 -0.56 -6.33 -34.81
CA GLN A 693 -1.43 -5.21 -35.18
C GLN A 693 -2.72 -5.32 -34.38
N PHE A 694 -2.98 -4.31 -33.56
CA PHE A 694 -4.21 -4.25 -32.79
C PHE A 694 -5.43 -4.16 -33.73
N ASP A 695 -6.49 -4.89 -33.37
CA ASP A 695 -7.75 -4.91 -34.10
C ASP A 695 -8.91 -4.94 -33.08
N PRO A 696 -9.67 -3.85 -32.93
CA PRO A 696 -10.77 -3.79 -31.95
C PRO A 696 -11.94 -4.71 -32.31
N GLN A 697 -11.96 -5.34 -33.50
CA GLN A 697 -12.98 -6.32 -33.89
C GLN A 697 -12.63 -7.74 -33.43
N LYS A 698 -11.51 -7.93 -32.73
CA LYS A 698 -11.01 -9.25 -32.30
C LYS A 698 -11.00 -9.45 -30.78
N CYS A 699 -11.38 -8.44 -30.02
CA CYS A 699 -11.52 -8.52 -28.58
C CYS A 699 -12.56 -7.51 -28.08
N ASN A 700 -13.04 -7.72 -26.86
CA ASN A 700 -13.81 -6.71 -26.14
C ASN A 700 -12.86 -5.82 -25.32
N SER A 701 -12.57 -4.62 -25.82
CA SER A 701 -11.75 -3.59 -25.16
C SER A 701 -12.44 -2.21 -25.20
N ALA A 702 -11.83 -1.19 -24.58
CA ALA A 702 -12.36 0.17 -24.57
C ALA A 702 -12.59 0.73 -25.99
N GLU A 703 -11.72 0.39 -26.94
CA GLU A 703 -11.85 0.77 -28.36
C GLU A 703 -13.07 0.14 -29.05
N GLY A 704 -13.56 -1.00 -28.56
CA GLY A 704 -14.80 -1.63 -29.02
C GLY A 704 -16.06 -0.92 -28.54
N GLY A 705 -15.99 -0.15 -27.44
CA GLY A 705 -17.06 0.73 -26.96
C GLY A 705 -18.27 0.03 -26.34
N ILE A 706 -18.19 -1.27 -26.01
CA ILE A 706 -19.30 -2.04 -25.43
C ILE A 706 -19.53 -1.66 -23.95
N GLY A 707 -18.45 -1.49 -23.19
CA GLY A 707 -18.51 -1.02 -21.79
C GLY A 707 -19.03 -2.03 -20.76
N HIS A 708 -19.24 -3.28 -21.17
CA HIS A 708 -19.55 -4.43 -20.33
C HIS A 708 -19.04 -5.74 -20.97
N THR A 709 -19.17 -6.88 -20.29
CA THR A 709 -18.73 -8.19 -20.83
C THR A 709 -19.54 -8.61 -22.05
N THR A 710 -18.97 -9.47 -22.90
CA THR A 710 -19.62 -10.15 -24.02
C THR A 710 -19.67 -11.66 -23.79
N PRO A 711 -20.57 -12.40 -24.47
CA PRO A 711 -20.53 -13.86 -24.49
C PRO A 711 -19.13 -14.37 -24.83
N VAL A 712 -18.71 -15.43 -24.15
CA VAL A 712 -17.39 -16.02 -24.39
C VAL A 712 -17.30 -16.56 -25.82
N GLY A 713 -16.17 -16.31 -26.49
CA GLY A 713 -15.94 -16.72 -27.87
C GLY A 713 -16.61 -15.85 -28.93
N GLN A 714 -17.21 -14.71 -28.58
CA GLN A 714 -17.85 -13.81 -29.56
C GLN A 714 -16.89 -13.39 -30.70
N TYR A 715 -15.59 -13.34 -30.42
CA TYR A 715 -14.55 -12.93 -31.37
C TYR A 715 -13.82 -14.10 -32.03
N SER A 716 -14.21 -15.34 -31.73
CA SER A 716 -13.62 -16.54 -32.32
C SER A 716 -14.08 -16.77 -33.76
N PRO A 717 -13.22 -17.30 -34.66
CA PRO A 717 -11.81 -17.64 -34.43
C PRO A 717 -10.86 -16.45 -34.67
N GLY A 718 -11.37 -15.28 -35.06
CA GLY A 718 -10.55 -14.14 -35.49
C GLY A 718 -9.63 -13.59 -34.40
N GLY A 719 -10.08 -13.65 -33.15
CA GLY A 719 -9.36 -13.22 -31.95
C GLY A 719 -8.69 -14.35 -31.15
N ASP A 720 -8.74 -15.59 -31.63
CA ASP A 720 -8.18 -16.73 -30.90
C ASP A 720 -6.64 -16.69 -30.87
N SER A 721 -6.06 -17.23 -29.81
CA SER A 721 -4.62 -17.44 -29.69
C SER A 721 -4.09 -18.50 -30.67
N PRO A 722 -2.76 -18.64 -30.85
CA PRO A 722 -2.17 -19.68 -31.71
C PRO A 722 -2.60 -21.11 -31.38
N TYR A 723 -2.97 -21.34 -30.12
CA TYR A 723 -3.43 -22.63 -29.66
C TYR A 723 -4.95 -22.79 -29.73
N GLY A 724 -5.70 -21.71 -30.01
CA GLY A 724 -7.16 -21.72 -30.10
C GLY A 724 -7.88 -21.26 -28.82
N CYS A 725 -7.18 -20.56 -27.92
CA CYS A 725 -7.80 -19.98 -26.73
C CYS A 725 -8.49 -18.67 -27.10
N ALA A 726 -9.77 -18.55 -26.79
CA ALA A 726 -10.57 -17.36 -27.06
C ALA A 726 -10.51 -16.38 -25.88
N ASP A 727 -10.79 -15.11 -26.17
CA ASP A 727 -10.88 -14.01 -25.19
C ASP A 727 -9.64 -13.88 -24.29
N MET A 728 -8.45 -14.23 -24.80
CA MET A 728 -7.20 -14.01 -24.08
C MET A 728 -6.82 -12.51 -24.01
N ALA A 729 -7.46 -11.67 -24.83
CA ALA A 729 -7.32 -10.22 -24.81
C ALA A 729 -8.70 -9.60 -24.54
N GLY A 730 -8.82 -8.80 -23.50
CA GLY A 730 -10.04 -8.10 -23.12
C GLY A 730 -11.11 -8.99 -22.49
N ASN A 731 -12.36 -8.53 -22.56
CA ASN A 731 -13.52 -9.08 -21.87
C ASN A 731 -13.40 -9.01 -20.34
N VAL A 732 -12.55 -9.84 -19.71
CA VAL A 732 -12.29 -9.80 -18.27
C VAL A 732 -10.83 -10.06 -17.95
N TRP A 733 -10.33 -9.41 -16.90
CA TRP A 733 -9.07 -9.79 -16.27
C TRP A 733 -9.20 -11.20 -15.69
N GLU A 734 -8.15 -12.02 -15.84
CA GLU A 734 -8.19 -13.41 -15.41
C GLU A 734 -7.17 -13.70 -14.33
N TRP A 735 -7.65 -14.21 -13.20
CA TRP A 735 -6.80 -14.62 -12.07
C TRP A 735 -5.80 -15.72 -12.44
N CYS A 736 -4.54 -15.51 -12.05
CA CYS A 736 -3.48 -16.52 -12.08
C CYS A 736 -3.15 -17.03 -10.67
N GLN A 737 -2.58 -18.23 -10.59
CA GLN A 737 -2.07 -18.81 -9.34
C GLN A 737 -0.85 -18.04 -8.80
N SER A 738 -0.03 -17.52 -9.72
CA SER A 738 1.27 -16.92 -9.40
C SER A 738 1.13 -15.67 -8.54
N LYS A 739 2.00 -15.57 -7.53
CA LYS A 739 2.20 -14.33 -6.75
C LYS A 739 2.79 -13.24 -7.64
N TRP A 740 2.38 -12.00 -7.40
CA TRP A 740 2.91 -10.83 -8.09
C TRP A 740 4.39 -10.61 -7.76
N VAL A 741 5.14 -10.19 -8.76
CA VAL A 741 6.55 -9.79 -8.65
C VAL A 741 6.73 -8.49 -9.41
N GLU A 742 7.62 -7.62 -8.95
CA GLU A 742 7.76 -6.27 -9.53
C GLU A 742 8.08 -6.31 -11.03
N ASN A 743 8.93 -7.24 -11.46
CA ASN A 743 9.30 -7.44 -12.87
C ASN A 743 9.92 -8.85 -13.08
N TYR A 744 10.34 -9.16 -14.30
CA TYR A 744 10.90 -10.46 -14.66
C TYR A 744 12.43 -10.59 -14.51
N GLN A 745 13.14 -9.59 -13.96
CA GLN A 745 14.62 -9.57 -13.95
C GLN A 745 15.24 -10.76 -13.19
N HIS A 746 14.48 -11.35 -12.27
CA HIS A 746 14.87 -12.53 -11.50
C HIS A 746 13.86 -13.67 -11.60
N TYR A 747 13.02 -13.68 -12.64
CA TYR A 747 11.95 -14.69 -12.79
C TYR A 747 12.49 -16.12 -12.85
N ASP A 748 13.58 -16.32 -13.61
CA ASP A 748 14.28 -17.62 -13.78
C ASP A 748 14.94 -18.16 -12.51
N ARG A 749 15.19 -17.31 -11.49
CA ARG A 749 15.88 -17.73 -10.26
C ARG A 749 14.99 -18.54 -9.32
N GLY A 750 13.71 -18.70 -9.66
CA GLY A 750 12.71 -19.41 -8.88
C GLY A 750 12.47 -18.69 -7.56
N ILE A 751 11.47 -17.83 -7.50
CA ILE A 751 11.06 -17.27 -6.21
C ILE A 751 10.52 -18.42 -5.37
N PRO A 752 11.08 -18.69 -4.17
CA PRO A 752 10.54 -19.70 -3.28
C PRO A 752 9.04 -19.44 -3.10
N GLU A 753 8.22 -20.46 -3.31
CA GLU A 753 6.77 -20.38 -3.09
C GLU A 753 5.99 -19.44 -4.04
N ARG A 754 6.50 -19.13 -5.25
CA ARG A 754 5.81 -18.30 -6.26
C ARG A 754 4.38 -18.77 -6.56
N GLU A 755 4.20 -20.09 -6.66
CA GLU A 755 2.90 -20.72 -6.93
C GLU A 755 2.19 -21.18 -5.65
N SER A 756 2.71 -20.83 -4.46
CA SER A 756 2.09 -21.22 -3.19
C SER A 756 0.73 -20.58 -3.04
N LEU A 757 -0.24 -21.38 -2.59
CA LEU A 757 -1.61 -20.93 -2.34
C LEU A 757 -1.77 -20.20 -0.99
N GLU A 758 -0.73 -20.23 -0.15
CA GLU A 758 -0.75 -19.65 1.19
C GLU A 758 -0.49 -18.14 1.18
N GLY A 759 -0.98 -17.47 2.23
CA GLY A 759 -0.77 -16.06 2.48
C GLY A 759 -1.83 -15.11 1.90
N SER A 760 -1.53 -13.82 2.00
CA SER A 760 -2.33 -12.70 1.48
C SER A 760 -1.56 -11.89 0.44
N ASP A 761 -0.52 -12.49 -0.14
CA ASP A 761 0.31 -11.87 -1.18
C ASP A 761 -0.55 -11.53 -2.41
N LEU A 762 -0.17 -10.44 -3.08
CA LEU A 762 -0.78 -10.00 -4.33
C LEU A 762 -0.72 -11.11 -5.38
N ARG A 763 -1.79 -11.27 -6.16
CA ARG A 763 -1.90 -12.30 -7.20
C ARG A 763 -1.95 -11.65 -8.58
N VAL A 764 -1.31 -12.29 -9.54
CA VAL A 764 -1.28 -11.80 -10.92
C VAL A 764 -2.67 -11.94 -11.56
N VAL A 765 -3.09 -10.92 -12.31
CA VAL A 765 -4.18 -10.99 -13.28
C VAL A 765 -3.67 -10.68 -14.69
N ARG A 766 -4.29 -11.27 -15.70
CA ARG A 766 -3.85 -11.18 -17.09
C ARG A 766 -5.00 -10.88 -18.06
N GLY A 767 -4.67 -10.36 -19.23
CA GLY A 767 -5.59 -10.23 -20.38
C GLY A 767 -6.30 -8.89 -20.55
N GLY A 768 -6.40 -8.06 -19.50
CA GLY A 768 -7.19 -6.82 -19.57
C GLY A 768 -8.70 -7.10 -19.54
N ALA A 769 -9.52 -6.05 -19.48
CA ALA A 769 -10.98 -6.16 -19.48
C ALA A 769 -11.65 -5.22 -20.50
N PHE A 770 -12.97 -5.34 -20.65
CA PHE A 770 -13.78 -4.60 -21.63
C PHE A 770 -13.68 -3.07 -21.57
N ASP A 771 -13.26 -2.49 -20.45
CA ASP A 771 -13.13 -1.04 -20.23
C ASP A 771 -11.68 -0.55 -20.23
N TYR A 772 -10.73 -1.42 -20.62
CA TYR A 772 -9.31 -1.08 -20.75
C TYR A 772 -8.89 -0.96 -22.23
N SER A 773 -7.95 -0.05 -22.51
CA SER A 773 -7.45 0.19 -23.86
C SER A 773 -6.55 -0.94 -24.38
N GLN A 774 -6.22 -0.88 -25.67
CA GLN A 774 -5.33 -1.81 -26.38
C GLN A 774 -4.01 -2.09 -25.66
N TRP A 775 -3.51 -1.13 -24.86
CA TRP A 775 -2.27 -1.23 -24.11
C TRP A 775 -2.34 -2.26 -22.98
N TYR A 776 -3.52 -2.50 -22.41
CA TYR A 776 -3.71 -3.42 -21.29
C TYR A 776 -4.13 -4.82 -21.73
N VAL A 777 -4.61 -4.97 -22.97
CA VAL A 777 -5.08 -6.25 -23.53
C VAL A 777 -4.00 -6.94 -24.39
N ARG A 778 -2.73 -6.54 -24.24
CA ARG A 778 -1.57 -7.24 -24.83
C ARG A 778 -1.32 -8.56 -24.10
N CYS A 779 -0.83 -9.57 -24.82
CA CYS A 779 -0.53 -10.89 -24.26
C CYS A 779 0.45 -10.84 -23.10
N ALA A 780 1.41 -9.90 -23.11
CA ALA A 780 2.43 -9.74 -22.09
C ALA A 780 2.03 -8.77 -20.96
N CYS A 781 0.91 -8.05 -21.10
CA CYS A 781 0.44 -7.12 -20.08
C CYS A 781 -0.07 -7.88 -18.84
N ARG A 782 0.39 -7.46 -17.68
CA ARG A 782 0.10 -8.03 -16.36
C ARG A 782 -0.33 -6.92 -15.42
N ASP A 783 -1.21 -7.28 -14.49
CA ASP A 783 -1.50 -6.46 -13.32
C ASP A 783 -1.64 -7.37 -12.10
N TRP A 784 -2.02 -6.80 -10.96
CA TRP A 784 -2.20 -7.52 -9.71
C TRP A 784 -3.39 -6.99 -8.94
N ASP A 785 -3.94 -7.85 -8.08
CA ASP A 785 -4.84 -7.41 -7.02
C ASP A 785 -4.71 -8.32 -5.79
N TYR A 786 -5.28 -7.89 -4.67
CA TYR A 786 -5.35 -8.70 -3.46
C TYR A 786 -6.21 -9.95 -3.71
N PRO A 787 -5.88 -11.11 -3.11
CA PRO A 787 -6.64 -12.35 -3.27
C PRO A 787 -8.14 -12.23 -2.97
N ASP A 788 -8.52 -11.26 -2.13
CA ASP A 788 -9.89 -11.01 -1.68
C ASP A 788 -10.56 -9.84 -2.45
N GLY A 789 -9.92 -9.33 -3.51
CA GLY A 789 -10.42 -8.24 -4.34
C GLY A 789 -11.65 -8.64 -5.17
N LEU A 790 -12.69 -7.82 -5.12
CA LEU A 790 -13.93 -7.97 -5.89
C LEU A 790 -14.07 -6.82 -6.89
N ARG A 791 -13.99 -7.13 -8.18
CA ARG A 791 -14.07 -6.16 -9.28
C ARG A 791 -15.06 -6.62 -10.34
N ARG A 792 -15.80 -5.69 -10.95
CA ARG A 792 -16.75 -5.99 -12.04
C ARG A 792 -16.13 -6.56 -13.31
N GLY A 793 -14.84 -6.34 -13.53
CA GLY A 793 -14.12 -6.79 -14.72
C GLY A 793 -13.17 -7.97 -14.48
N TYR A 794 -13.25 -8.63 -13.32
CA TYR A 794 -12.33 -9.71 -12.93
C TYR A 794 -13.07 -11.05 -12.90
N GLY A 795 -12.58 -12.00 -13.68
CA GLY A 795 -13.00 -13.39 -13.74
C GLY A 795 -11.78 -14.32 -13.69
N PHE A 796 -11.91 -15.51 -14.26
CA PHE A 796 -10.81 -16.47 -14.32
C PHE A 796 -11.03 -17.53 -15.40
N ARG A 797 -9.95 -18.21 -15.77
CA ARG A 797 -9.98 -19.48 -16.51
C ARG A 797 -9.18 -20.54 -15.77
N LEU A 798 -9.31 -21.79 -16.22
CA LEU A 798 -8.74 -22.95 -15.56
C LEU A 798 -7.66 -23.63 -16.40
N VAL A 799 -6.78 -24.35 -15.71
CA VAL A 799 -5.82 -25.31 -16.26
C VAL A 799 -6.12 -26.69 -15.68
N VAL A 800 -6.06 -27.71 -16.53
CA VAL A 800 -6.06 -29.13 -16.15
C VAL A 800 -4.66 -29.69 -16.38
N SER A 801 -4.10 -30.31 -15.35
CA SER A 801 -2.78 -30.96 -15.39
C SER A 801 -2.81 -32.33 -14.69
N PRO A 802 -1.88 -33.25 -14.99
CA PRO A 802 -1.73 -34.49 -14.22
C PRO A 802 -1.43 -34.20 -12.74
N LEU A 803 -1.98 -35.01 -11.83
CA LEU A 803 -1.74 -34.92 -10.38
C LEU A 803 -0.47 -35.66 -9.94
#